data_AF-A0A183N0A4-F1
#
_entry.id   AF-A0A183N0A4-F1
#
_cell.length_a   1.000
_cell.length_b   1.000
_cell.length_c   1.000
_cell.angle_alpha   90.00
_cell.angle_beta   90.00
_cell.angle_gamma   90.00
#
_symmetry.space_group_name_H-M   'P 1'
#
loop_
_entity.id
_entity.type
_entity.pdbx_description
1 polymer ?
#
loop_
_entity_poly.entity_id
_entity_poly.type
_entity_poly.pdbx_seq_one_letter_code
_entity_poly.pdbx_strand_id
1 'polypeptide(L)'
;MKTLENQKPEKEFPFDPKRYVHNFSNIELDVIQLEALSLGPKFCDSRHRINQLDTDVQFENLFSQTTDLISTSLEDLARFKTTLVDSCQQYKNSKGTTNLLLTKQHRDSLMKLRKDETLTITKPDKGGGIVLMNKNDYMGKMETLLSDSSKFQKITSNCDINKKVEGQLTNFLKDLKKKGIITTEIHDSIKPTGSFTPRLYGLPKVHKSGLPLRPVLDMYNSPYHKIAKWLVRILEPLHKSVVRNSVKDVFNFTSKVENINVSRKNMISLDVGSLFTNVPLMETIEFICKQISEKQINIGLPNDSLRELLLRCTLNVHFVFNNTYYRQIDGIAMGSPLGPILADLFLAKLENGPLNEPIQKLDLYCRYIDDTFIIVDQNTNEPWNLFNTSPGSPTQPISKRQYRLAHQTLCITHIDFEQRLIVGFTQLVIWPITPTLRRIHINCRQCRIHRILLEAADNESAEYESDRKGRSSGWGISKTKLIPSPTDLPILYTDPTLEICERDIKLRTLDSFERRYTSVVMSTDPDEDAGEVTVRLPSDFWPLISQKSPFIITIEFSLNKPKSGFYFVVPDGEGSLSERGVHAFTAFTPNCSRLWFPCIDCSEPCTWKIEVTVFEDLVAVAPGELIDAPYYTEDLTHKTYHFYVSQPVSAPCIGLAVGAFEIFPDPRLTNGATHFCPNGLLNLLQYTISPLSEMIEYYESILASQYPFSTIKCVFVDCAFSKCQSFASLIILSLDLLHSPRVIDQAIETRKILSLAVAHQFFGCFLIMETWCDAWLTYGLAGYLSGLYQKRVFGNNEYRKIVLDEMHFVTEFENMRYGIVLDPSKLTSKLTYFDLSSSHVSNVTFV
;
A
#
# COMPACT_ATOMS: atom_id res chain seq x y z
N MET A 1 -13.15 13.38 29.88
CA MET A 1 -12.08 14.10 29.16
C MET A 1 -10.89 14.28 30.11
N LYS A 2 -9.94 13.35 30.06
CA LYS A 2 -8.68 13.18 30.82
C LYS A 2 -8.36 11.70 30.51
N THR A 3 -7.36 11.32 29.73
CA THR A 3 -5.94 11.67 29.79
C THR A 3 -5.36 11.57 28.37
N LEU A 4 -5.14 12.72 27.73
CA LEU A 4 -4.05 12.82 26.77
C LEU A 4 -2.80 12.77 27.64
N GLU A 5 -2.16 11.61 27.69
CA GLU A 5 -0.86 11.47 28.32
C GLU A 5 0.06 12.54 27.73
N ASN A 6 0.60 13.36 28.63
CA ASN A 6 1.79 14.14 28.41
C ASN A 6 2.93 13.15 28.08
N GLN A 7 2.98 12.63 26.86
CA GLN A 7 4.27 12.33 26.25
C GLN A 7 4.96 13.69 26.17
N LYS A 8 5.90 13.93 27.10
CA LYS A 8 6.93 14.94 26.83
C LYS A 8 7.54 14.53 25.50
N PRO A 9 7.54 15.39 24.47
CA PRO A 9 8.28 15.07 23.25
C PRO A 9 9.69 14.74 23.68
N GLU A 10 10.21 13.59 23.24
CA GLU A 10 11.62 13.27 23.39
C GLU A 10 12.41 14.48 22.93
N LYS A 11 13.20 15.04 23.83
CA LYS A 11 14.00 16.25 23.57
C LYS A 11 15.26 15.83 22.83
N GLU A 12 15.08 15.24 21.67
CA GLU A 12 16.16 14.76 20.81
C GLU A 12 15.90 15.26 19.39
N PHE A 13 16.98 15.49 18.65
CA PHE A 13 16.86 15.83 17.23
C PHE A 13 16.39 14.58 16.46
N PRO A 14 15.64 14.73 15.35
CA PRO A 14 15.29 13.62 14.49
C PRO A 14 16.55 12.84 14.06
N PHE A 15 16.48 11.50 14.10
CA PHE A 15 17.60 10.63 13.75
C PHE A 15 18.13 10.85 12.34
N ASP A 16 17.24 11.18 11.38
CA ASP A 16 17.62 11.69 10.06
C ASP A 16 17.04 13.09 9.79
N PRO A 17 17.79 14.16 10.10
CA PRO A 17 17.37 15.53 9.82
C PRO A 17 17.14 15.80 8.32
N LYS A 18 17.77 15.04 7.41
CA LYS A 18 17.70 15.30 5.96
C LYS A 18 16.32 14.96 5.38
N ARG A 19 15.61 13.99 5.95
CA ARG A 19 14.23 13.64 5.54
C ARG A 19 13.28 14.84 5.59
N TYR A 20 13.46 15.72 6.58
CA TYR A 20 12.57 16.86 6.84
C TYR A 20 13.06 18.18 6.21
N VAL A 21 14.27 18.20 5.66
CA VAL A 21 14.90 19.39 5.07
C VAL A 21 15.19 19.15 3.60
N HIS A 22 14.32 19.68 2.73
CA HIS A 22 14.48 19.58 1.28
C HIS A 22 15.33 20.75 0.78
N ASN A 23 16.61 20.48 0.51
CA ASN A 23 17.53 21.50 0.00
C ASN A 23 17.64 21.45 -1.54
N PHE A 24 17.05 22.45 -2.20
CA PHE A 24 17.17 22.72 -3.63
C PHE A 24 17.91 24.03 -3.90
N SER A 25 18.68 24.50 -2.93
CA SER A 25 19.55 25.67 -3.09
C SER A 25 20.98 25.25 -3.40
N ASN A 26 21.82 26.19 -3.81
CA ASN A 26 23.24 25.95 -4.07
C ASN A 26 24.08 25.93 -2.77
N ILE A 27 23.44 26.07 -1.60
CA ILE A 27 24.11 26.14 -0.29
C ILE A 27 24.22 24.74 0.30
N GLU A 28 25.41 24.35 0.74
CA GLU A 28 25.60 23.14 1.54
C GLU A 28 25.25 23.43 3.01
N LEU A 29 24.35 22.62 3.58
CA LEU A 29 23.90 22.78 4.96
C LEU A 29 24.80 21.99 5.91
N ASP A 30 25.25 22.68 6.96
CA ASP A 30 25.99 22.05 8.06
C ASP A 30 25.06 21.21 8.95
N VAL A 31 25.62 20.26 9.71
CA VAL A 31 24.88 19.34 10.59
C VAL A 31 23.99 20.11 11.58
N ILE A 32 24.53 21.16 12.19
CA ILE A 32 23.82 22.05 13.13
C ILE A 32 22.62 22.73 12.46
N GLN A 33 22.73 23.08 11.17
CA GLN A 33 21.64 23.70 10.42
C GLN A 33 20.56 22.68 10.08
N LEU A 34 20.95 21.47 9.66
CA LEU A 34 20.02 20.38 9.37
C LEU A 34 19.24 19.97 10.62
N GLU A 35 19.92 19.77 11.75
CA GLU A 35 19.30 19.46 13.05
C GLU A 35 18.26 20.52 13.43
N ALA A 36 18.63 21.80 13.39
CA ALA A 36 17.72 22.89 13.74
C ALA A 36 16.51 23.00 12.78
N LEU A 37 16.72 22.83 11.47
CA LEU A 37 15.67 22.94 10.46
C LEU A 37 14.73 21.73 10.46
N SER A 38 15.23 20.55 10.82
CA SER A 38 14.43 19.31 10.85
C SER A 38 13.30 19.32 11.87
N LEU A 39 13.41 20.11 12.94
CA LEU A 39 12.35 20.33 13.92
C LEU A 39 11.11 21.01 13.31
N GLY A 40 11.27 21.64 12.15
CA GLY A 40 10.19 22.22 11.37
C GLY A 40 9.67 23.57 11.92
N PRO A 41 8.81 24.24 11.15
CA PRO A 41 8.42 25.64 11.41
C PRO A 41 7.40 25.80 12.54
N LYS A 42 6.87 24.71 13.10
CA LYS A 42 5.94 24.72 14.24
C LYS A 42 6.64 24.47 15.58
N PHE A 43 7.92 24.12 15.56
CA PHE A 43 8.69 23.90 16.78
C PHE A 43 8.85 25.22 17.54
N CYS A 44 8.40 25.23 18.78
CA CYS A 44 8.54 26.35 19.70
C CYS A 44 9.51 25.96 20.80
N ASP A 45 10.66 26.63 20.84
CA ASP A 45 11.59 26.49 21.95
C ASP A 45 11.02 27.13 23.23
N SER A 46 11.25 26.50 24.38
CA SER A 46 10.72 27.01 25.66
C SER A 46 11.30 28.41 25.93
N ARG A 47 10.43 29.42 25.98
CA ARG A 47 10.83 30.84 26.03
C ARG A 47 11.67 31.13 27.27
N HIS A 48 12.84 31.75 27.06
CA HIS A 48 13.70 32.21 28.15
C HIS A 48 13.21 33.49 28.86
N ARG A 49 12.19 34.18 28.32
CA ARG A 49 11.55 35.33 28.99
C ARG A 49 10.06 35.35 28.66
N ILE A 50 9.23 35.19 29.69
CA ILE A 50 7.80 35.45 29.63
C ILE A 50 7.64 36.98 29.52
N ASN A 51 7.08 37.47 28.41
CA ASN A 51 6.74 38.88 28.27
C ASN A 51 5.52 39.16 29.17
N GLN A 52 5.71 40.03 30.17
CA GLN A 52 4.70 40.27 31.20
C GLN A 52 3.41 40.81 30.58
N LEU A 53 3.54 41.68 29.58
CA LEU A 53 2.43 42.29 28.85
C LEU A 53 1.59 41.25 28.07
N ASP A 54 2.22 40.31 27.37
CA ASP A 54 1.50 39.24 26.66
C ASP A 54 0.77 38.31 27.64
N THR A 55 1.36 38.09 28.82
CA THR A 55 0.78 37.24 29.86
C THR A 55 -0.46 37.91 30.43
N ASP A 56 -0.35 39.19 30.77
CA ASP A 56 -1.46 39.96 31.31
C ASP A 56 -2.60 40.07 30.28
N VAL A 57 -2.31 40.27 28.98
CA VAL A 57 -3.31 40.26 27.90
C VAL A 57 -4.01 38.91 27.74
N GLN A 58 -3.29 37.79 27.87
CA GLN A 58 -3.92 36.47 27.79
C GLN A 58 -4.82 36.18 28.99
N PHE A 59 -4.40 36.57 30.20
CA PHE A 59 -5.25 36.44 31.39
C PHE A 59 -6.45 37.39 31.34
N GLU A 60 -6.30 38.59 30.75
CA GLU A 60 -7.42 39.51 30.51
C GLU A 60 -8.42 38.95 29.49
N ASN A 61 -7.93 38.35 28.40
CA ASN A 61 -8.79 37.65 27.44
C ASN A 61 -9.51 36.45 28.07
N LEU A 62 -8.80 35.66 28.89
CA LEU A 62 -9.41 34.56 29.65
C LEU A 62 -10.50 35.08 30.60
N PHE A 63 -10.23 36.18 31.30
CA PHE A 63 -11.22 36.82 32.18
C PHE A 63 -12.43 37.31 31.38
N SER A 64 -12.23 37.93 30.21
CA SER A 64 -13.31 38.35 29.32
C SER A 64 -14.16 37.17 28.82
N GLN A 65 -13.62 35.96 28.73
CA GLN A 65 -14.39 34.76 28.35
C GLN A 65 -15.24 34.22 29.50
N THR A 66 -14.97 34.66 30.74
CA THR A 66 -15.71 34.22 31.93
C THR A 66 -16.90 35.11 32.29
N THR A 67 -17.08 36.26 31.63
CA THR A 67 -18.16 37.22 31.93
C THR A 67 -19.56 36.67 31.68
N ASP A 68 -19.68 35.74 30.73
CA ASP A 68 -20.98 35.18 30.29
C ASP A 68 -21.36 33.92 31.09
N LEU A 69 -20.51 33.50 32.03
CA LEU A 69 -20.69 32.29 32.83
C LEU A 69 -21.51 32.56 34.09
N ILE A 70 -22.55 31.76 34.33
CA ILE A 70 -23.41 31.83 35.51
C ILE A 70 -22.97 30.73 36.50
N SER A 71 -22.66 31.11 37.74
CA SER A 71 -22.24 30.17 38.77
C SER A 71 -23.40 29.36 39.35
N THR A 72 -23.22 28.05 39.50
CA THR A 72 -24.16 27.15 40.21
C THR A 72 -24.16 27.31 41.73
N SER A 73 -23.06 27.77 42.34
CA SER A 73 -22.93 28.03 43.77
C SER A 73 -21.88 29.10 44.07
N LEU A 74 -21.97 29.75 45.24
CA LEU A 74 -20.97 30.74 45.71
C LEU A 74 -19.61 30.09 46.01
N GLU A 75 -19.61 28.83 46.44
CA GLU A 75 -18.38 28.07 46.73
C GLU A 75 -17.61 27.70 45.47
N ASP A 76 -18.31 27.30 44.40
CA ASP A 76 -17.67 26.99 43.10
C ASP A 76 -17.04 28.25 42.48
N LEU A 77 -17.68 29.41 42.65
CA LEU A 77 -17.15 30.70 42.19
C LEU A 77 -15.89 31.09 42.95
N ALA A 78 -15.86 30.89 44.27
CA ALA A 78 -14.68 31.11 45.09
C ALA A 78 -13.54 30.14 44.69
N ARG A 79 -13.85 28.84 44.54
CA ARG A 79 -12.88 27.82 44.10
C ARG A 79 -12.29 28.14 42.74
N PHE A 80 -13.12 28.58 41.79
CA PHE A 80 -12.69 28.96 40.45
C PHE A 80 -11.75 30.18 40.46
N LYS A 81 -12.10 31.24 41.21
CA LYS A 81 -11.23 32.41 41.39
C LYS A 81 -9.87 32.05 41.98
N THR A 82 -9.86 31.24 43.05
CA THR A 82 -8.61 30.81 43.69
C THR A 82 -7.75 29.98 42.73
N THR A 83 -8.37 29.07 41.97
CA THR A 83 -7.67 28.24 40.98
C THR A 83 -7.03 29.07 39.88
N LEU A 84 -7.71 30.12 39.40
CA LEU A 84 -7.19 31.03 38.38
C LEU A 84 -5.99 31.86 38.89
N VAL A 85 -6.09 32.40 40.10
CA VAL A 85 -5.00 33.15 40.73
C VAL A 85 -3.79 32.25 40.96
N ASP A 86 -4.00 31.03 41.47
CA ASP A 86 -2.93 30.07 41.72
C ASP A 86 -2.26 29.61 40.43
N SER A 87 -3.04 29.40 39.36
CA SER A 87 -2.53 29.09 38.02
C SER A 87 -1.69 30.23 37.43
N CYS A 88 -2.13 31.49 37.60
CA CYS A 88 -1.37 32.67 37.17
C CYS A 88 -0.05 32.79 37.94
N GLN A 89 -0.09 32.54 39.24
CA GLN A 89 1.09 32.63 40.10
C GLN A 89 2.09 31.49 39.82
N GLN A 90 1.62 30.27 39.58
CA GLN A 90 2.46 29.16 39.12
C GLN A 90 3.11 29.48 37.78
N TYR A 91 2.36 30.04 36.82
CA TYR A 91 2.89 30.41 35.50
C TYR A 91 3.93 31.55 35.56
N LYS A 92 3.71 32.56 36.42
CA LYS A 92 4.67 33.67 36.63
C LYS A 92 5.94 33.22 37.35
N ASN A 93 5.82 32.26 38.28
CA ASN A 93 6.94 31.82 39.14
C ASN A 93 7.66 30.57 38.65
N SER A 94 7.13 29.85 37.66
CA SER A 94 7.82 28.70 37.07
C SER A 94 9.06 29.16 36.31
N LYS A 95 10.22 29.21 37.00
CA LYS A 95 11.53 29.21 36.34
C LYS A 95 11.69 27.82 35.74
N GLY A 96 11.27 27.65 34.49
CA GLY A 96 11.49 26.41 33.77
C GLY A 96 12.99 26.13 33.68
N THR A 97 13.50 25.22 34.50
CA THR A 97 14.74 24.50 34.23
C THR A 97 14.45 23.51 33.10
N THR A 98 14.52 24.00 31.87
CA THR A 98 14.45 23.15 30.69
C THR A 98 15.83 23.12 30.05
N ASN A 99 16.46 21.93 30.03
CA ASN A 99 17.49 21.62 29.04
C ASN A 99 16.88 21.98 27.66
N LEU A 100 17.45 23.01 27.02
CA LEU A 100 17.03 23.52 25.72
C LEU A 100 17.62 22.60 24.66
N LEU A 101 16.77 22.07 23.78
CA LEU A 101 17.21 21.25 22.66
C LEU A 101 18.09 22.07 21.69
N LEU A 102 17.71 23.32 21.44
CA LEU A 102 18.50 24.25 20.62
C LEU A 102 19.60 24.93 21.46
N THR A 103 20.86 24.66 21.11
CA THR A 103 22.01 25.37 21.70
C THR A 103 22.15 26.79 21.13
N LYS A 104 23.02 27.62 21.73
CA LYS A 104 23.32 28.97 21.20
C LYS A 104 23.86 28.91 19.76
N GLN A 105 24.69 27.92 19.46
CA GLN A 105 25.26 27.70 18.13
C GLN A 105 24.17 27.46 17.07
N HIS A 106 23.14 26.66 17.39
CA HIS A 106 21.99 26.44 16.48
C HIS A 106 21.26 27.74 16.16
N ARG A 107 21.02 28.60 17.17
CA ARG A 107 20.34 29.88 16.97
C ARG A 107 21.18 30.84 16.13
N ASP A 108 22.48 30.91 16.38
CA ASP A 108 23.39 31.75 15.62
C ASP A 108 23.48 31.29 14.16
N SER A 109 23.50 29.97 13.90
CA SER A 109 23.47 29.39 12.56
C SER A 109 22.15 29.65 11.82
N LEU A 110 20.99 29.54 12.48
CA LEU A 110 19.71 29.92 11.90
C LEU A 110 19.62 31.42 11.60
N MET A 111 20.19 32.28 12.45
CA MET A 111 20.26 33.71 12.16
C MET A 111 21.15 34.03 10.96
N LYS A 112 22.24 33.28 10.76
CA LYS A 112 23.07 33.40 9.55
C LYS A 112 22.28 33.03 8.30
N LEU A 113 21.59 31.88 8.29
CA LEU A 113 20.75 31.47 7.17
C LEU A 113 19.62 32.46 6.87
N ARG A 114 19.00 33.04 7.91
CA ARG A 114 17.95 34.05 7.74
C ARG A 114 18.46 35.37 7.15
N LYS A 115 19.73 35.71 7.37
CA LYS A 115 20.36 36.92 6.82
C LYS A 115 20.80 36.75 5.37
N ASP A 116 20.86 35.53 4.86
CA ASP A 116 21.22 35.27 3.47
C ASP A 116 20.09 35.70 2.54
N GLU A 117 20.33 36.74 1.73
CA GLU A 117 19.34 37.27 0.79
C GLU A 117 19.20 36.44 -0.48
N THR A 118 20.12 35.49 -0.73
CA THR A 118 20.10 34.62 -1.92
C THR A 118 19.18 33.41 -1.76
N LEU A 119 18.72 33.14 -0.54
CA LEU A 119 17.97 31.96 -0.16
C LEU A 119 16.50 32.28 0.12
N THR A 120 15.61 31.38 -0.26
CA THR A 120 14.20 31.38 0.17
C THR A 120 13.90 30.12 0.98
N ILE A 121 13.48 30.31 2.22
CA ILE A 121 13.10 29.24 3.14
C ILE A 121 11.56 29.22 3.23
N THR A 122 10.93 28.11 2.86
CA THR A 122 9.47 27.98 2.83
C THR A 122 9.03 26.59 3.29
N LYS A 123 7.71 26.38 3.37
CA LYS A 123 7.12 25.08 3.69
C LYS A 123 6.78 24.31 2.42
N PRO A 124 6.86 22.98 2.42
CA PRO A 124 6.39 22.19 1.29
C PRO A 124 4.86 22.26 1.21
N ASP A 125 4.35 21.95 0.01
CA ASP A 125 2.92 21.91 -0.29
C ASP A 125 2.17 20.75 0.40
N LYS A 126 2.83 19.59 0.49
CA LYS A 126 2.34 18.38 1.16
C LYS A 126 3.43 17.87 2.10
N GLY A 127 3.02 17.32 3.25
CA GLY A 127 3.94 16.82 4.28
C GLY A 127 4.43 17.87 5.27
N GLY A 128 5.14 17.42 6.29
CA GLY A 128 5.86 18.29 7.24
C GLY A 128 7.31 18.48 6.80
N GLY A 129 7.90 19.64 7.08
CA GLY A 129 9.31 19.91 6.78
C GLY A 129 9.58 21.36 6.37
N ILE A 130 10.81 21.60 5.91
CA ILE A 130 11.30 22.89 5.41
C ILE A 130 11.91 22.68 4.02
N VAL A 131 11.65 23.63 3.12
CA VAL A 131 12.23 23.66 1.77
C VAL A 131 13.15 24.87 1.65
N LEU A 132 14.37 24.63 1.19
CA LEU A 132 15.36 25.65 0.85
C LEU A 132 15.48 25.73 -0.68
N MET A 133 15.33 26.92 -1.23
CA MET A 133 15.47 27.16 -2.68
C MET A 133 16.28 28.42 -2.93
N ASN A 134 17.02 28.46 -4.04
CA ASN A 134 17.59 29.72 -4.50
C ASN A 134 16.47 30.73 -4.76
N LYS A 135 16.63 31.95 -4.28
CA LYS A 135 15.63 33.01 -4.43
C LYS A 135 15.36 33.32 -5.89
N ASN A 136 16.38 33.32 -6.75
CA ASN A 136 16.23 33.55 -8.19
C ASN A 136 15.34 32.47 -8.85
N ASP A 137 15.53 31.20 -8.50
CA ASP A 137 14.72 30.10 -9.04
C ASP A 137 13.27 30.18 -8.56
N TYR A 138 13.08 30.50 -7.27
CA TYR A 138 11.75 30.72 -6.71
C TYR A 138 11.04 31.91 -7.38
N MET A 139 11.76 33.03 -7.55
CA MET A 139 11.26 34.23 -8.20
C MET A 139 10.89 33.96 -9.67
N GLY A 140 11.77 33.30 -10.44
CA GLY A 140 11.51 32.95 -11.84
C GLY A 140 10.31 32.03 -12.00
N LYS A 141 10.13 31.05 -11.10
CA LYS A 141 8.94 30.18 -11.09
C LYS A 141 7.65 30.95 -10.79
N MET A 142 7.69 31.87 -9.81
CA MET A 142 6.54 32.72 -9.49
C MET A 142 6.22 33.70 -10.61
N GLU A 143 7.22 34.29 -11.26
CA GLU A 143 7.05 35.18 -12.41
C GLU A 143 6.48 34.43 -13.62
N THR A 144 6.90 33.18 -13.84
CA THR A 144 6.31 32.31 -14.87
C THR A 144 4.81 32.10 -14.62
N LEU A 145 4.40 31.85 -13.36
CA LEU A 145 2.98 31.74 -13.01
C LEU A 145 2.20 33.06 -13.21
N LEU A 146 2.83 34.19 -12.90
CA LEU A 146 2.23 35.53 -13.04
C LEU A 146 2.27 36.08 -14.47
N SER A 147 3.00 35.42 -15.39
CA SER A 147 3.09 35.81 -16.80
C SER A 147 1.84 35.49 -17.61
N ASP A 148 0.94 34.66 -17.06
CA ASP A 148 -0.34 34.32 -17.68
C ASP A 148 -1.28 35.55 -17.70
N SER A 149 -1.31 36.23 -18.85
CA SER A 149 -2.10 37.44 -19.08
C SER A 149 -3.61 37.20 -19.12
N SER A 150 -4.06 35.93 -19.20
CA SER A 150 -5.47 35.59 -19.10
C SER A 150 -5.98 35.70 -17.66
N LYS A 151 -5.10 35.45 -16.67
CA LYS A 151 -5.46 35.38 -15.24
C LYS A 151 -4.92 36.56 -14.43
N PHE A 152 -3.73 37.06 -14.77
CA PHE A 152 -3.04 38.08 -13.98
C PHE A 152 -2.66 39.32 -14.79
N GLN A 153 -2.75 40.48 -14.15
CA GLN A 153 -2.30 41.75 -14.72
C GLN A 153 -1.46 42.53 -13.73
N LYS A 154 -0.30 43.00 -14.19
CA LYS A 154 0.58 43.87 -13.41
C LYS A 154 0.03 45.30 -13.36
N ILE A 155 0.01 45.91 -12.18
CA ILE A 155 -0.43 47.29 -11.97
C ILE A 155 0.79 48.20 -11.81
N THR A 156 0.83 49.29 -12.57
CA THR A 156 1.94 50.27 -12.58
C THR A 156 1.73 51.47 -11.65
N SER A 157 0.52 51.67 -11.10
CA SER A 157 0.18 52.82 -10.28
C SER A 157 0.37 52.58 -8.77
N ASN A 158 1.27 53.35 -8.15
CA ASN A 158 1.61 53.33 -6.71
C ASN A 158 0.57 53.97 -5.76
N CYS A 159 -0.66 54.21 -6.23
CA CYS A 159 -1.70 54.81 -5.39
C CYS A 159 -2.13 53.80 -4.30
N ASP A 160 -2.64 54.28 -3.15
CA ASP A 160 -3.20 53.45 -2.07
C ASP A 160 -4.45 52.66 -2.54
N ILE A 161 -4.24 51.63 -3.37
CA ILE A 161 -5.27 50.74 -3.94
C ILE A 161 -6.12 50.14 -2.82
N ASN A 162 -5.48 49.79 -1.71
CA ASN A 162 -6.13 49.19 -0.57
C ASN A 162 -7.17 50.13 0.08
N LYS A 163 -6.84 51.41 0.27
CA LYS A 163 -7.78 52.42 0.79
C LYS A 163 -8.94 52.65 -0.18
N LYS A 164 -8.68 52.62 -1.49
CA LYS A 164 -9.71 52.74 -2.52
C LYS A 164 -10.71 51.57 -2.46
N VAL A 165 -10.22 50.34 -2.36
CA VAL A 165 -11.06 49.15 -2.23
C VAL A 165 -11.83 49.16 -0.90
N GLU A 166 -11.16 49.46 0.21
CA GLU A 166 -11.79 49.59 1.53
C GLU A 166 -12.90 50.66 1.52
N GLY A 167 -12.66 51.80 0.88
CA GLY A 167 -13.66 52.86 0.69
C GLY A 167 -14.84 52.42 -0.18
N GLN A 168 -14.59 51.71 -1.28
CA GLN A 168 -15.64 51.17 -2.16
C GLN A 168 -16.53 50.16 -1.42
N LEU A 169 -15.94 49.20 -0.71
CA LEU A 169 -16.66 48.21 0.08
C LEU A 169 -17.43 48.88 1.23
N THR A 170 -16.81 49.82 1.93
CA THR A 170 -17.46 50.55 3.03
C THR A 170 -18.63 51.38 2.54
N ASN A 171 -18.52 52.05 1.39
CA ASN A 171 -19.63 52.83 0.83
C ASN A 171 -20.80 51.92 0.43
N PHE A 172 -20.50 50.78 -0.20
CA PHE A 172 -21.52 49.80 -0.56
C PHE A 172 -22.23 49.22 0.67
N LEU A 173 -21.47 48.87 1.73
CA LEU A 173 -22.04 48.40 2.99
C LEU A 173 -22.90 49.48 3.69
N LYS A 174 -22.50 50.75 3.62
CA LYS A 174 -23.32 51.87 4.11
C LYS A 174 -24.63 52.00 3.33
N ASP A 175 -24.61 51.80 2.02
CA ASP A 175 -25.82 51.85 1.19
C ASP A 175 -26.76 50.68 1.50
N LEU A 176 -26.24 49.48 1.75
CA LEU A 176 -27.05 48.35 2.23
C LEU A 176 -27.66 48.59 3.60
N LYS A 177 -26.91 49.23 4.51
CA LYS A 177 -27.40 49.66 5.83
C LYS A 177 -28.53 50.70 5.70
N LYS A 178 -28.36 51.72 4.85
CA LYS A 178 -29.39 52.74 4.58
C LYS A 178 -30.67 52.14 4.01
N LYS A 179 -30.55 51.11 3.16
CA LYS A 179 -31.68 50.37 2.59
C LYS A 179 -32.35 49.40 3.57
N GLY A 180 -31.84 49.26 4.80
CA GLY A 180 -32.38 48.34 5.82
C GLY A 180 -32.13 46.86 5.52
N ILE A 181 -31.26 46.54 4.56
CA ILE A 181 -30.96 45.15 4.16
C ILE A 181 -30.04 44.46 5.19
N ILE A 182 -29.15 45.24 5.84
CA ILE A 182 -28.20 44.76 6.84
C ILE A 182 -28.38 45.53 8.14
N THR A 183 -28.36 44.84 9.29
CA THR A 183 -28.42 45.47 10.61
C THR A 183 -27.16 46.26 10.95
N THR A 184 -27.27 47.19 11.91
CA THR A 184 -26.14 47.96 12.44
C THR A 184 -25.02 47.05 12.95
N GLU A 185 -25.38 46.00 13.68
CA GLU A 185 -24.46 45.02 14.25
C GLU A 185 -23.67 44.26 13.17
N ILE A 186 -24.36 43.77 12.13
CA ILE A 186 -23.71 43.05 11.03
C ILE A 186 -22.78 44.00 10.29
N HIS A 187 -23.22 45.23 9.97
CA HIS A 187 -22.39 46.24 9.31
C HIS A 187 -21.08 46.47 10.07
N ASP A 188 -21.15 46.69 11.39
CA ASP A 188 -19.95 47.00 12.19
C ASP A 188 -19.02 45.78 12.33
N SER A 189 -19.58 44.57 12.32
CA SER A 189 -18.80 43.33 12.33
C SER A 189 -18.04 43.06 11.02
N ILE A 190 -18.65 43.34 9.86
CA ILE A 190 -18.06 43.03 8.54
C ILE A 190 -17.28 44.17 7.93
N LYS A 191 -17.42 45.39 8.47
CA LYS A 191 -16.72 46.57 7.96
C LYS A 191 -15.19 46.35 8.00
N PRO A 192 -14.51 46.50 6.85
CA PRO A 192 -13.06 46.51 6.82
C PRO A 192 -12.55 47.79 7.50
N THR A 193 -11.55 47.64 8.38
CA THR A 193 -10.92 48.74 9.11
C THR A 193 -9.43 48.44 9.24
N GLY A 194 -8.58 49.29 8.66
CA GLY A 194 -7.12 49.10 8.78
C GLY A 194 -6.65 47.82 8.10
N SER A 195 -7.14 47.58 6.89
CA SER A 195 -6.86 46.35 6.14
C SER A 195 -5.42 46.31 5.58
N PHE A 196 -4.89 45.11 5.33
CA PHE A 196 -3.63 44.92 4.63
C PHE A 196 -3.84 44.43 3.19
N THR A 197 -2.94 44.79 2.29
CA THR A 197 -2.95 44.24 0.94
C THR A 197 -2.54 42.77 0.96
N PRO A 198 -3.33 41.87 0.36
CA PRO A 198 -3.00 40.45 0.28
C PRO A 198 -1.61 40.19 -0.30
N ARG A 199 -0.91 39.18 0.23
CA ARG A 199 0.44 38.79 -0.22
C ARG A 199 0.41 37.43 -0.89
N LEU A 200 0.97 37.34 -2.10
CA LEU A 200 1.10 36.07 -2.80
C LEU A 200 2.42 35.38 -2.40
N TYR A 201 2.37 34.09 -2.16
CA TYR A 201 3.56 33.24 -2.00
C TYR A 201 3.31 31.85 -2.62
N GLY A 202 4.38 31.13 -2.92
CA GLY A 202 4.34 29.80 -3.53
C GLY A 202 4.78 28.72 -2.55
N LEU A 203 4.05 27.61 -2.51
CA LEU A 203 4.44 26.40 -1.78
C LEU A 203 5.03 25.36 -2.76
N PRO A 204 6.28 24.92 -2.58
CA PRO A 204 6.89 23.94 -3.47
C PRO A 204 6.23 22.55 -3.37
N LYS A 205 5.84 22.00 -4.52
CA LYS A 205 5.34 20.63 -4.65
C LYS A 205 6.51 19.66 -4.78
N VAL A 206 7.15 19.34 -3.64
CA VAL A 206 8.34 18.48 -3.57
C VAL A 206 8.15 17.07 -4.14
N HIS A 207 6.89 16.61 -4.25
CA HIS A 207 6.52 15.31 -4.83
C HIS A 207 6.33 15.32 -6.36
N LYS A 208 6.48 16.47 -7.04
CA LYS A 208 6.35 16.58 -8.50
C LYS A 208 7.69 16.98 -9.14
N SER A 209 8.03 16.34 -10.25
CA SER A 209 9.23 16.67 -11.05
C SER A 209 9.23 18.14 -11.47
N GLY A 210 10.40 18.78 -11.44
CA GLY A 210 10.55 20.21 -11.75
C GLY A 210 10.15 21.17 -10.61
N LEU A 211 9.66 20.67 -9.47
CA LEU A 211 9.30 21.48 -8.29
C LEU A 211 8.36 22.65 -8.62
N PRO A 212 7.17 22.41 -9.18
CA PRO A 212 6.20 23.47 -9.42
C PRO A 212 5.72 24.06 -8.09
N LEU A 213 5.41 25.36 -8.10
CA LEU A 213 4.90 26.07 -6.92
C LEU A 213 3.36 26.09 -6.93
N ARG A 214 2.72 25.88 -5.76
CA ARG A 214 1.30 26.17 -5.54
C ARG A 214 1.16 27.63 -5.08
N PRO A 215 0.53 28.52 -5.87
CA PRO A 215 0.32 29.89 -5.46
C PRO A 215 -0.76 29.96 -4.37
N VAL A 216 -0.46 30.63 -3.25
CA VAL A 216 -1.39 30.89 -2.14
C VAL A 216 -1.40 32.37 -1.85
N LEU A 217 -2.60 32.93 -1.75
CA LEU A 217 -2.82 34.32 -1.42
C LEU A 217 -3.19 34.47 0.07
N ASP A 218 -2.34 35.13 0.84
CA ASP A 218 -2.64 35.50 2.21
C ASP A 218 -3.68 36.63 2.23
N MET A 219 -4.94 36.27 2.45
CA MET A 219 -6.05 37.22 2.53
C MET A 219 -6.43 37.57 3.97
N TYR A 220 -5.66 37.16 4.99
CA TYR A 220 -5.97 37.47 6.37
C TYR A 220 -5.92 38.99 6.61
N ASN A 221 -6.95 39.52 7.26
CA ASN A 221 -7.13 40.96 7.49
C ASN A 221 -7.11 41.85 6.23
N SER A 222 -7.38 41.28 5.05
CA SER A 222 -7.61 42.03 3.81
C SER A 222 -8.98 42.70 3.79
N PRO A 223 -9.24 43.69 2.89
CA PRO A 223 -10.56 44.33 2.77
C PRO A 223 -11.69 43.32 2.53
N TYR A 224 -11.37 42.20 1.89
CA TYR A 224 -12.31 41.17 1.48
C TYR A 224 -12.61 40.15 2.60
N HIS A 225 -11.70 39.97 3.57
CA HIS A 225 -11.69 38.83 4.48
C HIS A 225 -12.97 38.69 5.32
N LYS A 226 -13.38 39.77 6.00
CA LYS A 226 -14.54 39.75 6.91
C LYS A 226 -15.85 39.54 6.15
N ILE A 227 -16.00 40.22 5.02
CA ILE A 227 -17.18 40.09 4.14
C ILE A 227 -17.23 38.69 3.54
N ALA A 228 -16.12 38.15 3.05
CA ALA A 228 -16.03 36.79 2.52
C ALA A 228 -16.45 35.73 3.56
N LYS A 229 -15.95 35.84 4.81
CA LYS A 229 -16.32 34.93 5.89
C LYS A 229 -17.81 34.99 6.26
N TRP A 230 -18.40 36.19 6.19
CA TRP A 230 -19.84 36.38 6.38
C TRP A 230 -20.66 35.80 5.22
N LEU A 231 -20.23 36.02 3.97
CA LEU A 231 -20.87 35.45 2.77
C LEU A 231 -20.85 33.92 2.77
N VAL A 232 -19.79 33.27 3.27
CA VAL A 232 -19.77 31.79 3.43
C VAL A 232 -20.93 31.32 4.32
N ARG A 233 -21.16 31.98 5.47
CA ARG A 233 -22.26 31.63 6.38
C ARG A 233 -23.64 31.80 5.72
N ILE A 234 -23.76 32.81 4.87
CA ILE A 234 -24.97 33.15 4.12
C ILE A 234 -25.25 32.14 3.00
N LEU A 235 -24.21 31.62 2.34
CA LEU A 235 -24.32 30.64 1.26
C LEU A 235 -24.43 29.20 1.76
N GLU A 236 -24.14 28.93 3.03
CA GLU A 236 -24.22 27.59 3.65
C GLU A 236 -25.55 26.85 3.42
N PRO A 237 -26.75 27.50 3.53
CA PRO A 237 -28.02 26.82 3.26
C PRO A 237 -28.16 26.42 1.79
N LEU A 238 -27.69 27.27 0.87
CA LEU A 238 -27.67 26.96 -0.56
C LEU A 238 -26.72 25.80 -0.85
N HIS A 239 -25.51 25.85 -0.30
CA HIS A 239 -24.48 24.81 -0.44
C HIS A 239 -25.02 23.44 -0.08
N LYS A 240 -25.64 23.29 1.10
CA LYS A 240 -26.26 22.03 1.54
C LYS A 240 -27.37 21.53 0.62
N SER A 241 -28.07 22.43 -0.07
CA SER A 241 -29.19 22.08 -0.96
C SER A 241 -28.75 21.64 -2.37
N VAL A 242 -27.61 22.15 -2.85
CA VAL A 242 -27.11 21.95 -4.22
C VAL A 242 -26.05 20.83 -4.26
N VAL A 243 -25.18 20.79 -3.26
CA VAL A 243 -24.06 19.86 -3.20
C VAL A 243 -24.50 18.55 -2.52
N ARG A 244 -24.80 17.53 -3.32
CA ARG A 244 -25.29 16.22 -2.84
C ARG A 244 -24.20 15.16 -2.72
N ASN A 245 -23.24 15.20 -3.64
CA ASN A 245 -22.24 14.14 -3.79
C ASN A 245 -20.93 14.42 -3.05
N SER A 246 -20.80 15.59 -2.41
CA SER A 246 -19.64 15.96 -1.61
C SER A 246 -19.61 15.21 -0.28
N VAL A 247 -18.42 14.76 0.11
CA VAL A 247 -18.12 14.11 1.38
C VAL A 247 -17.44 15.13 2.28
N LYS A 248 -17.74 15.10 3.59
CA LYS A 248 -17.19 16.06 4.56
C LYS A 248 -15.96 15.53 5.27
N ASP A 249 -15.96 14.25 5.57
CA ASP A 249 -14.96 13.57 6.39
C ASP A 249 -14.82 12.10 5.97
N VAL A 250 -13.73 11.49 6.45
CA VAL A 250 -13.42 10.08 6.15
C VAL A 250 -14.54 9.15 6.62
N PHE A 251 -15.22 9.47 7.72
CA PHE A 251 -16.31 8.64 8.26
C PHE A 251 -17.56 8.61 7.36
N ASN A 252 -17.91 9.75 6.74
CA ASN A 252 -18.99 9.80 5.75
C ASN A 252 -18.60 9.07 4.46
N PHE A 253 -17.31 9.09 4.09
CA PHE A 253 -16.83 8.26 2.99
C PHE A 253 -17.02 6.77 3.31
N THR A 254 -16.54 6.32 4.47
CA THR A 254 -16.63 4.90 4.86
C THR A 254 -18.07 4.41 4.93
N SER A 255 -19.00 5.20 5.48
CA SER A 255 -20.41 4.78 5.57
C SER A 255 -21.11 4.69 4.21
N LYS A 256 -20.68 5.49 3.23
CA LYS A 256 -21.19 5.38 1.84
C LYS A 256 -20.68 4.14 1.12
N VAL A 257 -19.48 3.66 1.47
CA VAL A 257 -18.84 2.51 0.79
C VAL A 257 -19.17 1.18 1.47
N GLU A 258 -19.45 1.17 2.78
CA GLU A 258 -19.61 -0.01 3.63
C GLU A 258 -20.58 -1.07 3.08
N ASN A 259 -21.69 -0.64 2.47
CA ASN A 259 -22.76 -1.54 2.00
C ASN A 259 -22.67 -1.88 0.50
N ILE A 260 -21.62 -1.44 -0.19
CA ILE A 260 -21.51 -1.63 -1.64
C ILE A 260 -20.76 -2.93 -1.94
N ASN A 261 -21.42 -3.83 -2.66
CA ASN A 261 -20.76 -5.02 -3.18
C ASN A 261 -19.84 -4.64 -4.35
N VAL A 262 -18.53 -4.81 -4.16
CA VAL A 262 -17.48 -4.46 -5.13
C VAL A 262 -17.11 -5.65 -6.03
N SER A 263 -17.73 -6.82 -5.86
CA SER A 263 -17.52 -7.98 -6.74
C SER A 263 -17.81 -7.64 -8.20
N ARG A 264 -16.82 -7.84 -9.08
CA ARG A 264 -16.86 -7.52 -10.53
C ARG A 264 -17.03 -6.03 -10.83
N LYS A 265 -16.54 -5.15 -9.96
CA LYS A 265 -16.55 -3.69 -10.16
C LYS A 265 -15.13 -3.13 -10.11
N ASN A 266 -14.93 -2.00 -10.77
CA ASN A 266 -13.70 -1.23 -10.74
C ASN A 266 -13.86 -0.01 -9.84
N MET A 267 -12.85 0.24 -9.00
CA MET A 267 -12.75 1.45 -8.17
C MET A 267 -11.74 2.41 -8.81
N ILE A 268 -12.12 3.67 -8.97
CA ILE A 268 -11.31 4.67 -9.67
C ILE A 268 -11.25 5.95 -8.83
N SER A 269 -10.06 6.56 -8.77
CA SER A 269 -9.84 7.89 -8.18
C SER A 269 -9.43 8.88 -9.26
N LEU A 270 -10.03 10.08 -9.24
CA LEU A 270 -9.80 11.16 -10.21
C LEU A 270 -9.43 12.45 -9.46
N ASP A 271 -8.49 13.23 -10.01
CA ASP A 271 -8.06 14.54 -9.48
C ASP A 271 -8.42 15.65 -10.48
N VAL A 272 -8.97 16.76 -9.99
CA VAL A 272 -9.32 17.91 -10.85
C VAL A 272 -8.12 18.84 -11.02
N GLY A 273 -7.65 18.96 -12.27
CA GLY A 273 -6.53 19.81 -12.62
C GLY A 273 -6.76 21.31 -12.35
N SER A 274 -6.07 21.84 -11.34
CA SER A 274 -5.98 23.29 -11.05
C SER A 274 -7.33 23.99 -10.84
N LEU A 275 -8.22 23.37 -10.04
CA LEU A 275 -9.62 23.79 -9.86
C LEU A 275 -9.78 25.30 -9.67
N PHE A 276 -9.24 25.88 -8.58
CA PHE A 276 -9.48 27.29 -8.22
C PHE A 276 -9.20 28.29 -9.33
N THR A 277 -8.13 28.10 -10.09
CA THR A 277 -7.75 29.03 -11.17
C THR A 277 -8.57 28.86 -12.45
N ASN A 278 -9.32 27.77 -12.58
CA ASN A 278 -10.08 27.42 -13.78
C ASN A 278 -11.60 27.54 -13.56
N VAL A 279 -12.06 27.93 -12.37
CA VAL A 279 -13.48 28.18 -12.12
C VAL A 279 -13.91 29.50 -12.79
N PRO A 280 -14.85 29.47 -13.76
CA PRO A 280 -15.38 30.67 -14.38
C PRO A 280 -16.25 31.43 -13.37
N LEU A 281 -15.74 32.55 -12.88
CA LEU A 281 -16.33 33.25 -11.74
C LEU A 281 -17.73 33.81 -12.05
N MET A 282 -17.88 34.46 -13.21
CA MET A 282 -19.14 35.07 -13.62
C MET A 282 -20.26 34.03 -13.73
N GLU A 283 -19.99 32.92 -14.42
CA GLU A 283 -20.96 31.84 -14.56
C GLU A 283 -21.35 31.19 -13.23
N THR A 284 -20.39 31.09 -12.31
CA THR A 284 -20.63 30.51 -10.98
C THR A 284 -21.53 31.41 -10.14
N ILE A 285 -21.30 32.73 -10.16
CA ILE A 285 -22.13 33.70 -9.44
C ILE A 285 -23.55 33.75 -10.02
N GLU A 286 -23.69 33.69 -11.35
CA GLU A 286 -25.00 33.64 -12.00
C GLU A 286 -25.76 32.35 -11.66
N PHE A 287 -25.06 31.22 -11.65
CA PHE A 287 -25.63 29.95 -11.20
C PHE A 287 -26.12 30.02 -9.75
N ILE A 288 -25.34 30.62 -8.85
CA ILE A 288 -25.74 30.84 -7.45
C ILE A 288 -27.03 31.65 -7.37
N CYS A 289 -27.10 32.80 -8.05
CA CYS A 289 -28.29 33.65 -8.03
C CYS A 289 -29.53 32.93 -8.60
N LYS A 290 -29.34 32.16 -9.68
CA LYS A 290 -30.38 31.33 -10.29
C LYS A 290 -30.91 30.27 -9.30
N GLN A 291 -30.02 29.50 -8.68
CA GLN A 291 -30.42 28.45 -7.72
C GLN A 291 -31.16 29.00 -6.50
N ILE A 292 -30.79 30.19 -6.02
CA ILE A 292 -31.47 30.87 -4.91
C ILE A 292 -32.91 31.21 -5.31
N SER A 293 -33.11 31.76 -6.51
CA SER A 293 -34.45 32.10 -7.02
C SER A 293 -35.32 30.87 -7.29
N GLU A 294 -34.75 29.80 -7.85
CA GLU A 294 -35.47 28.57 -8.18
C GLU A 294 -35.89 27.77 -6.94
N LYS A 295 -35.00 27.70 -5.93
CA LYS A 295 -35.27 26.94 -4.70
C LYS A 295 -35.92 27.76 -3.58
N GLN A 296 -36.17 29.06 -3.81
CA GLN A 296 -36.78 29.98 -2.82
C GLN A 296 -36.09 29.95 -1.45
N ILE A 297 -34.74 29.90 -1.45
CA ILE A 297 -33.97 29.84 -0.20
C ILE A 297 -33.89 31.25 0.40
N ASN A 298 -34.38 31.41 1.63
CA ASN A 298 -34.27 32.70 2.32
C ASN A 298 -32.85 32.91 2.87
N ILE A 299 -32.10 33.74 2.17
CA ILE A 299 -30.71 34.08 2.48
C ILE A 299 -30.59 35.41 3.25
N GLY A 300 -31.70 36.16 3.38
CA GLY A 300 -31.71 37.46 4.03
C GLY A 300 -31.07 38.59 3.21
N LEU A 301 -30.74 38.35 1.94
CA LEU A 301 -30.19 39.35 1.01
C LEU A 301 -30.91 39.28 -0.35
N PRO A 302 -31.22 40.43 -0.98
CA PRO A 302 -31.68 40.45 -2.38
C PRO A 302 -30.60 39.93 -3.33
N ASN A 303 -31.02 39.19 -4.37
CA ASN A 303 -30.10 38.58 -5.35
C ASN A 303 -29.14 39.59 -6.00
N ASP A 304 -29.61 40.78 -6.36
CA ASP A 304 -28.75 41.82 -6.95
C ASP A 304 -27.66 42.30 -5.99
N SER A 305 -28.00 42.44 -4.71
CA SER A 305 -27.05 42.86 -3.67
C SER A 305 -26.03 41.74 -3.39
N LEU A 306 -26.48 40.48 -3.38
CA LEU A 306 -25.61 39.32 -3.22
C LEU A 306 -24.63 39.17 -4.39
N ARG A 307 -25.12 39.29 -5.63
CA ARG A 307 -24.29 39.25 -6.85
C ARG A 307 -23.19 40.30 -6.79
N GLU A 308 -23.55 41.54 -6.47
CA GLU A 308 -22.61 42.65 -6.39
C GLU A 308 -21.57 42.46 -5.28
N LEU A 309 -21.97 41.93 -4.11
CA LEU A 309 -21.04 41.59 -3.02
C LEU A 309 -20.06 40.48 -3.43
N LEU A 310 -20.55 39.43 -4.07
CA LEU A 310 -19.71 38.32 -4.54
C LEU A 310 -18.69 38.83 -5.56
N LEU A 311 -19.13 39.61 -6.55
CA LEU A 311 -18.24 40.20 -7.55
C LEU A 311 -17.18 41.10 -6.91
N ARG A 312 -17.56 41.99 -5.98
CA ARG A 312 -16.61 42.88 -5.31
C ARG A 312 -15.59 42.17 -4.41
N CYS A 313 -15.92 40.96 -3.93
CA CYS A 313 -15.03 40.17 -3.08
C CYS A 313 -14.09 39.24 -3.86
N THR A 314 -14.42 38.92 -5.12
CA THR A 314 -13.75 37.83 -5.86
C THR A 314 -13.20 38.26 -7.22
N LEU A 315 -13.81 39.24 -7.88
CA LEU A 315 -13.33 39.78 -9.15
C LEU A 315 -12.27 40.86 -8.89
N ASN A 316 -11.22 40.90 -9.71
CA ASN A 316 -10.20 41.94 -9.63
C ASN A 316 -9.50 42.02 -8.26
N VAL A 317 -9.23 40.88 -7.63
CA VAL A 317 -8.54 40.84 -6.34
C VAL A 317 -7.11 41.36 -6.51
N HIS A 318 -6.80 42.39 -5.73
CA HIS A 318 -5.49 43.05 -5.73
C HIS A 318 -4.57 42.39 -4.72
N PHE A 319 -3.32 42.15 -5.10
CA PHE A 319 -2.30 41.57 -4.23
C PHE A 319 -0.90 42.08 -4.55
N VAL A 320 0.03 41.82 -3.63
CA VAL A 320 1.44 42.17 -3.77
C VAL A 320 2.29 40.90 -3.83
N PHE A 321 3.22 40.89 -4.78
CA PHE A 321 4.30 39.92 -4.87
C PHE A 321 5.60 40.67 -5.16
N ASN A 322 6.65 40.43 -4.37
CA ASN A 322 7.97 41.08 -4.50
C ASN A 322 7.89 42.61 -4.73
N ASN A 323 7.16 43.30 -3.85
CA ASN A 323 6.92 44.76 -3.91
C ASN A 323 6.24 45.27 -5.20
N THR A 324 5.73 44.38 -6.04
CA THR A 324 4.98 44.71 -7.25
C THR A 324 3.50 44.39 -7.03
N TYR A 325 2.62 45.28 -7.49
CA TYR A 325 1.18 45.10 -7.40
C TYR A 325 0.66 44.33 -8.62
N TYR A 326 -0.20 43.36 -8.35
CA TYR A 326 -0.88 42.55 -9.34
C TYR A 326 -2.39 42.53 -9.07
N ARG A 327 -3.14 42.22 -10.13
CA ARG A 327 -4.58 42.02 -10.10
C ARG A 327 -4.90 40.66 -10.71
N GLN A 328 -5.68 39.86 -10.00
CA GLN A 328 -6.27 38.65 -10.55
C GLN A 328 -7.56 39.02 -11.28
N ILE A 329 -7.58 38.83 -12.60
CA ILE A 329 -8.72 39.18 -13.46
C ILE A 329 -9.77 38.08 -13.44
N ASP A 330 -9.34 36.82 -13.47
CA ASP A 330 -10.22 35.66 -13.54
C ASP A 330 -9.74 34.49 -12.66
N GLY A 331 -10.66 33.57 -12.38
CA GLY A 331 -10.50 32.49 -11.43
C GLY A 331 -10.65 32.93 -9.98
N ILE A 332 -10.70 31.94 -9.09
CA ILE A 332 -10.87 32.14 -7.66
C ILE A 332 -9.49 32.27 -7.00
N ALA A 333 -9.32 33.28 -6.15
CA ALA A 333 -8.09 33.46 -5.37
C ALA A 333 -7.90 32.30 -4.37
N MET A 334 -6.85 31.51 -4.57
CA MET A 334 -6.48 30.38 -3.72
C MET A 334 -5.99 30.92 -2.36
N GLY A 335 -6.85 30.86 -1.34
CA GLY A 335 -6.62 31.51 -0.02
C GLY A 335 -7.76 32.44 0.41
N SER A 336 -8.70 32.73 -0.48
CA SER A 336 -9.96 33.40 -0.13
C SER A 336 -10.85 32.50 0.74
N PRO A 337 -11.46 33.02 1.82
CA PRO A 337 -12.47 32.27 2.58
C PRO A 337 -13.64 31.79 1.72
N LEU A 338 -13.97 32.51 0.65
CA LEU A 338 -15.02 32.14 -0.31
C LEU A 338 -14.57 31.11 -1.34
N GLY A 339 -13.27 30.83 -1.43
CA GLY A 339 -12.74 30.00 -2.49
C GLY A 339 -13.31 28.58 -2.50
N PRO A 340 -13.23 27.84 -1.37
CA PRO A 340 -13.73 26.47 -1.30
C PRO A 340 -15.21 26.34 -1.62
N ILE A 341 -16.06 27.22 -1.08
CA ILE A 341 -17.51 27.14 -1.30
C ILE A 341 -17.89 27.43 -2.76
N LEU A 342 -17.24 28.38 -3.42
CA LEU A 342 -17.50 28.71 -4.82
C LEU A 342 -17.00 27.61 -5.77
N ALA A 343 -15.84 27.03 -5.49
CA ALA A 343 -15.30 25.91 -6.24
C ALA A 343 -16.21 24.67 -6.13
N ASP A 344 -16.70 24.38 -4.93
CA ASP A 344 -17.62 23.27 -4.65
C ASP A 344 -19.00 23.48 -5.33
N LEU A 345 -19.54 24.70 -5.30
CA LEU A 345 -20.78 25.06 -5.99
C LEU A 345 -20.65 24.98 -7.52
N PHE A 346 -19.48 25.33 -8.07
CA PHE A 346 -19.22 25.18 -9.50
C PHE A 346 -19.15 23.70 -9.91
N LEU A 347 -18.47 22.85 -9.13
CA LEU A 347 -18.49 21.40 -9.39
C LEU A 347 -19.92 20.85 -9.30
N ALA A 348 -20.71 21.30 -8.33
CA ALA A 348 -22.11 20.90 -8.25
C ALA A 348 -22.97 21.38 -9.42
N LYS A 349 -22.63 22.49 -10.09
CA LYS A 349 -23.26 22.89 -11.37
C LYS A 349 -22.97 21.85 -12.46
N LEU A 350 -21.74 21.34 -12.55
CA LEU A 350 -21.37 20.30 -13.52
C LEU A 350 -22.07 18.98 -13.21
N GLU A 351 -22.12 18.60 -11.93
CA GLU A 351 -22.77 17.37 -11.44
C GLU A 351 -24.28 17.36 -11.69
N ASN A 352 -24.96 18.48 -11.41
CA ASN A 352 -26.40 18.59 -11.63
C ASN A 352 -26.77 18.89 -13.10
N GLY A 353 -25.78 19.19 -13.94
CA GLY A 353 -25.95 19.50 -15.36
C GLY A 353 -25.36 18.41 -16.25
N PRO A 354 -24.27 18.69 -16.99
CA PRO A 354 -23.74 17.79 -18.03
C PRO A 354 -23.29 16.42 -17.50
N LEU A 355 -22.87 16.32 -16.24
CA LEU A 355 -22.39 15.06 -15.65
C LEU A 355 -23.48 14.25 -14.95
N ASN A 356 -24.72 14.76 -14.86
CA ASN A 356 -25.80 14.10 -14.13
C ASN A 356 -26.15 12.73 -14.72
N GLU A 357 -26.27 12.64 -16.04
CA GLU A 357 -26.57 11.38 -16.74
C GLU A 357 -25.44 10.34 -16.58
N PRO A 358 -24.15 10.67 -16.79
CA PRO A 358 -23.05 9.76 -16.46
C PRO A 358 -23.04 9.32 -15.00
N ILE A 359 -23.23 10.24 -14.06
CA ILE A 359 -23.18 9.96 -12.62
C ILE A 359 -24.27 8.96 -12.22
N GLN A 360 -25.47 9.06 -12.79
CA GLN A 360 -26.57 8.13 -12.50
C GLN A 360 -26.33 6.70 -13.02
N LYS A 361 -25.40 6.53 -13.98
CA LYS A 361 -25.02 5.20 -14.48
C LYS A 361 -23.97 4.52 -13.60
N LEU A 362 -23.38 5.23 -12.64
CA LEU A 362 -22.37 4.71 -11.73
C LEU A 362 -23.03 4.12 -10.49
N ASP A 363 -22.38 3.11 -9.91
CA ASP A 363 -22.82 2.51 -8.65
C ASP A 363 -22.57 3.43 -7.46
N LEU A 364 -21.43 4.14 -7.49
CA LEU A 364 -21.10 5.17 -6.52
C LEU A 364 -20.33 6.29 -7.19
N TYR A 365 -20.68 7.51 -6.84
CA TYR A 365 -19.91 8.71 -7.14
C TYR A 365 -19.87 9.58 -5.89
N CYS A 366 -18.67 9.95 -5.44
CA CYS A 366 -18.48 10.85 -4.32
C CYS A 366 -17.20 11.67 -4.49
N ARG A 367 -17.15 12.86 -3.88
CA ARG A 367 -15.97 13.73 -3.97
C ARG A 367 -15.66 14.47 -2.69
N TYR A 368 -14.39 14.82 -2.50
CA TYR A 368 -13.90 15.73 -1.48
C TYR A 368 -13.18 16.91 -2.17
N ILE A 369 -13.92 17.99 -2.42
CA ILE A 369 -13.45 19.15 -3.20
C ILE A 369 -12.94 18.72 -4.58
N ASP A 370 -11.62 18.55 -4.73
CA ASP A 370 -10.93 18.20 -5.98
C ASP A 370 -10.84 16.67 -6.18
N ASP A 371 -10.77 15.91 -5.08
CA ASP A 371 -10.55 14.45 -5.11
C ASP A 371 -11.88 13.73 -5.33
N THR A 372 -12.00 12.95 -6.41
CA THR A 372 -13.22 12.22 -6.76
C THR A 372 -12.99 10.72 -6.69
N PHE A 373 -13.99 9.98 -6.20
CA PHE A 373 -13.98 8.52 -6.10
C PHE A 373 -15.25 7.93 -6.69
N ILE A 374 -15.08 6.90 -7.51
CA ILE A 374 -16.13 6.28 -8.31
C ILE A 374 -16.03 4.76 -8.32
N ILE A 375 -17.20 4.10 -8.36
CA ILE A 375 -17.36 2.64 -8.49
C ILE A 375 -18.23 2.37 -9.73
N VAL A 376 -17.75 1.47 -10.58
CA VAL A 376 -18.39 1.15 -11.87
C VAL A 376 -18.28 -0.34 -12.19
N ASP A 377 -19.27 -0.89 -12.91
CA ASP A 377 -19.25 -2.28 -13.36
C ASP A 377 -18.10 -2.54 -14.37
N GLN A 378 -17.48 -3.72 -14.30
CA GLN A 378 -16.39 -4.13 -15.20
C GLN A 378 -16.80 -4.18 -16.67
N ASN A 379 -18.09 -4.37 -16.96
CA ASN A 379 -18.62 -4.42 -18.33
C ASN A 379 -18.76 -3.04 -19.01
N THR A 380 -18.63 -1.96 -18.24
CA THR A 380 -18.74 -0.60 -18.76
C THR A 380 -17.43 -0.23 -19.45
N ASN A 381 -17.41 -0.32 -20.79
CA ASN A 381 -16.24 0.06 -21.59
C ASN A 381 -15.86 1.52 -21.31
N GLU A 382 -14.71 1.69 -20.65
CA GLU A 382 -13.98 2.95 -20.48
C GLU A 382 -14.76 4.08 -19.74
N PRO A 383 -14.91 3.99 -18.40
CA PRO A 383 -15.55 5.03 -17.59
C PRO A 383 -14.87 6.40 -17.70
N TRP A 384 -13.59 6.45 -18.08
CA TRP A 384 -12.85 7.69 -18.37
C TRP A 384 -13.36 8.44 -19.61
N ASN A 385 -13.92 7.76 -20.62
CA ASN A 385 -14.50 8.42 -21.79
C ASN A 385 -15.85 9.09 -21.49
N LEU A 386 -16.49 8.74 -20.36
CA LEU A 386 -17.70 9.42 -19.89
C LEU A 386 -17.40 10.83 -19.36
N PHE A 387 -16.19 11.04 -18.83
CA PHE A 387 -15.74 12.31 -18.23
C PHE A 387 -14.73 13.07 -19.11
N ASN A 388 -14.03 12.38 -20.01
CA ASN A 388 -13.13 12.96 -21.01
C ASN A 388 -13.73 12.82 -22.40
N THR A 389 -14.24 13.91 -22.98
CA THR A 389 -14.58 13.96 -24.41
C THR A 389 -13.31 14.05 -25.24
N SER A 390 -12.49 13.00 -25.27
CA SER A 390 -11.36 12.82 -26.20
C SER A 390 -10.91 11.34 -26.22
N PRO A 391 -10.90 10.67 -27.38
CA PRO A 391 -10.52 9.26 -27.48
C PRO A 391 -9.00 9.08 -27.49
N GLY A 392 -8.48 8.27 -26.58
CA GLY A 392 -7.06 7.90 -26.56
C GLY A 392 -6.60 7.23 -25.26
N SER A 393 -6.95 5.94 -25.12
CA SER A 393 -6.26 4.80 -24.45
C SER A 393 -5.19 5.08 -23.35
N PRO A 394 -5.05 4.22 -22.30
CA PRO A 394 -4.50 2.85 -22.51
C PRO A 394 -5.09 1.70 -21.66
N THR A 395 -5.37 0.59 -22.37
CA THR A 395 -5.08 -0.84 -22.14
C THR A 395 -5.11 -1.45 -20.72
N GLN A 396 -5.93 -2.51 -20.57
CA GLN A 396 -5.83 -3.53 -19.51
C GLN A 396 -4.49 -4.31 -19.57
N PRO A 397 -4.01 -4.87 -18.43
CA PRO A 397 -2.87 -5.78 -18.44
C PRO A 397 -3.26 -7.12 -19.09
N ILE A 398 -2.75 -7.34 -20.29
CA ILE A 398 -2.81 -8.62 -20.99
C ILE A 398 -1.83 -9.58 -20.30
N SER A 399 -2.32 -10.73 -19.80
CA SER A 399 -1.43 -11.84 -19.42
C SER A 399 -0.54 -12.17 -20.61
N LYS A 400 0.78 -12.00 -20.44
CA LYS A 400 1.76 -12.12 -21.52
C LYS A 400 1.97 -13.57 -21.97
N ARG A 401 1.66 -14.55 -21.11
CA ARG A 401 1.92 -15.97 -21.36
C ARG A 401 0.92 -16.56 -22.34
N GLN A 402 1.44 -17.38 -23.25
CA GLN A 402 0.68 -17.99 -24.36
C GLN A 402 0.03 -19.35 -24.00
N TYR A 403 0.14 -19.79 -22.76
CA TYR A 403 -0.31 -21.09 -22.24
C TYR A 403 -0.75 -20.98 -20.77
N ARG A 404 -1.49 -21.99 -20.29
CA ARG A 404 -1.93 -22.15 -18.89
C ARG A 404 -1.45 -23.47 -18.33
N LEU A 405 -1.00 -23.50 -17.08
CA LEU A 405 -0.67 -24.75 -16.37
C LEU A 405 -1.95 -25.27 -15.69
N ALA A 406 -2.37 -26.50 -15.97
CA ALA A 406 -3.58 -27.07 -15.37
C ALA A 406 -3.29 -27.97 -14.17
N HIS A 407 -2.31 -28.87 -14.32
CA HIS A 407 -1.95 -29.84 -13.31
C HIS A 407 -0.43 -30.05 -13.33
N GLN A 408 0.15 -30.23 -12.15
CA GLN A 408 1.54 -30.61 -12.00
C GLN A 408 1.66 -31.83 -11.08
N THR A 409 2.34 -32.86 -11.57
CA THR A 409 2.73 -34.03 -10.76
C THR A 409 4.20 -33.90 -10.38
N LEU A 410 4.51 -33.98 -9.10
CA LEU A 410 5.87 -33.98 -8.56
C LEU A 410 6.14 -35.36 -7.94
N CYS A 411 7.04 -36.12 -8.52
CA CYS A 411 7.43 -37.44 -8.01
C CYS A 411 8.90 -37.42 -7.58
N ILE A 412 9.13 -37.61 -6.27
CA ILE A 412 10.47 -37.74 -5.69
C ILE A 412 10.70 -39.23 -5.44
N THR A 413 11.60 -39.81 -6.23
CA THR A 413 11.86 -41.25 -6.23
C THR A 413 12.91 -41.65 -5.20
N HIS A 414 13.86 -40.76 -4.90
CA HIS A 414 14.93 -41.06 -3.96
C HIS A 414 15.42 -39.81 -3.23
N ILE A 415 15.59 -39.92 -1.91
CA ILE A 415 16.17 -38.89 -1.05
C ILE A 415 17.31 -39.53 -0.25
N ASP A 416 18.53 -39.09 -0.53
CA ASP A 416 19.74 -39.56 0.14
C ASP A 416 20.24 -38.49 1.12
N PHE A 417 20.22 -38.81 2.42
CA PHE A 417 20.69 -37.93 3.49
C PHE A 417 22.22 -37.87 3.61
N GLU A 418 22.94 -38.93 3.23
CA GLU A 418 24.40 -38.99 3.32
C GLU A 418 25.02 -38.14 2.20
N GLN A 419 24.52 -38.31 0.98
CA GLN A 419 24.99 -37.55 -0.18
C GLN A 419 24.32 -36.18 -0.30
N ARG A 420 23.23 -35.94 0.45
CA ARG A 420 22.35 -34.76 0.35
C ARG A 420 21.84 -34.59 -1.09
N LEU A 421 21.25 -35.66 -1.61
CA LEU A 421 20.82 -35.79 -3.00
C LEU A 421 19.30 -36.05 -3.06
N ILE A 422 18.63 -35.36 -3.98
CA ILE A 422 17.23 -35.62 -4.34
C ILE A 422 17.19 -36.01 -5.80
N VAL A 423 16.45 -37.06 -6.13
CA VAL A 423 16.18 -37.48 -7.51
C VAL A 423 14.68 -37.62 -7.70
N GLY A 424 14.19 -37.14 -8.85
CA GLY A 424 12.77 -37.21 -9.16
C GLY A 424 12.47 -36.71 -10.57
N PHE A 425 11.18 -36.63 -10.86
CA PHE A 425 10.68 -36.05 -12.08
C PHE A 425 9.43 -35.20 -11.81
N THR A 426 9.21 -34.21 -12.68
CA THR A 426 7.97 -33.41 -12.69
C THR A 426 7.26 -33.57 -14.01
N GLN A 427 5.93 -33.70 -13.95
CA GLN A 427 5.07 -33.71 -15.14
C GLN A 427 4.19 -32.48 -15.12
N LEU A 428 4.22 -31.69 -16.18
CA LEU A 428 3.45 -30.46 -16.33
C LEU A 428 2.40 -30.65 -17.43
N VAL A 429 1.12 -30.54 -17.08
CA VAL A 429 0.00 -30.58 -18.03
C VAL A 429 -0.30 -29.16 -18.50
N ILE A 430 0.07 -28.87 -19.75
CA ILE A 430 0.03 -27.51 -20.31
C ILE A 430 -1.10 -27.38 -21.33
N TRP A 431 -1.87 -26.31 -21.19
CA TRP A 431 -2.94 -25.92 -22.11
C TRP A 431 -2.51 -24.71 -22.96
N PRO A 432 -2.34 -24.86 -24.29
CA PRO A 432 -2.01 -23.73 -25.15
C PRO A 432 -3.22 -22.79 -25.33
N ILE A 433 -3.03 -21.50 -25.03
CA ILE A 433 -4.06 -20.45 -25.20
C ILE A 433 -4.01 -19.92 -26.65
N THR A 434 -2.80 -19.80 -27.19
CA THR A 434 -2.54 -19.31 -28.55
C THR A 434 -2.03 -20.41 -29.48
N PRO A 435 -2.44 -20.40 -30.77
CA PRO A 435 -1.98 -21.41 -31.76
C PRO A 435 -0.52 -21.20 -32.19
N THR A 436 0.08 -20.06 -31.81
CA THR A 436 1.44 -19.65 -32.16
C THR A 436 2.49 -20.05 -31.12
N LEU A 437 2.12 -20.79 -30.07
CA LEU A 437 3.06 -21.24 -29.06
C LEU A 437 4.15 -22.13 -29.69
N ARG A 438 5.42 -21.76 -29.48
CA ARG A 438 6.59 -22.50 -30.00
C ARG A 438 7.66 -22.76 -28.95
N ARG A 439 7.69 -21.96 -27.88
CA ARG A 439 8.66 -22.04 -26.80
C ARG A 439 7.91 -21.97 -25.48
N ILE A 440 8.39 -22.73 -24.50
CA ILE A 440 7.90 -22.70 -23.13
C ILE A 440 9.12 -22.50 -22.24
N HIS A 441 8.98 -21.59 -21.29
CA HIS A 441 10.02 -21.26 -20.34
C HIS A 441 9.65 -21.85 -18.97
N ILE A 442 10.58 -22.60 -18.38
CA ILE A 442 10.40 -23.28 -17.10
C ILE A 442 11.50 -22.79 -16.16
N ASN A 443 11.13 -22.54 -14.90
CA ASN A 443 12.07 -22.08 -13.89
C ASN A 443 12.71 -23.24 -13.16
N CYS A 444 14.03 -23.23 -13.12
CA CYS A 444 14.81 -24.24 -12.43
C CYS A 444 16.21 -23.71 -12.16
N ARG A 445 16.70 -23.86 -10.93
CA ARG A 445 18.05 -23.47 -10.50
C ARG A 445 18.66 -24.56 -9.65
N GLN A 446 19.98 -24.69 -9.73
CA GLN A 446 20.81 -25.68 -9.00
C GLN A 446 20.51 -27.16 -9.33
N CYS A 447 19.35 -27.49 -9.90
CA CYS A 447 19.01 -28.83 -10.33
C CYS A 447 19.72 -29.17 -11.65
N ARG A 448 20.16 -30.42 -11.76
CA ARG A 448 20.67 -31.00 -13.00
C ARG A 448 19.52 -31.70 -13.71
N ILE A 449 19.19 -31.23 -14.91
CA ILE A 449 18.17 -31.85 -15.77
C ILE A 449 18.82 -33.02 -16.51
N HIS A 450 18.19 -34.19 -16.44
CA HIS A 450 18.65 -35.42 -17.10
C HIS A 450 17.95 -35.64 -18.44
N ARG A 451 16.64 -35.41 -18.50
CA ARG A 451 15.81 -35.69 -19.66
C ARG A 451 14.58 -34.78 -19.67
N ILE A 452 14.16 -34.35 -20.86
CA ILE A 452 12.90 -33.63 -21.10
C ILE A 452 12.13 -34.43 -22.15
N LEU A 453 10.98 -34.97 -21.76
CA LEU A 453 10.10 -35.75 -22.62
C LEU A 453 8.80 -34.96 -22.87
N LEU A 454 8.35 -34.93 -24.12
CA LEU A 454 7.10 -34.29 -24.52
C LEU A 454 6.10 -35.34 -25.02
N GLU A 455 4.90 -35.35 -24.46
CA GLU A 455 3.86 -36.34 -24.75
C GLU A 455 2.49 -35.66 -25.00
N ALA A 456 1.64 -36.29 -25.82
CA ALA A 456 0.25 -35.86 -25.93
C ALA A 456 -0.55 -36.36 -24.73
N ALA A 457 -1.44 -35.54 -24.17
CA ALA A 457 -2.21 -35.91 -22.99
C ALA A 457 -3.30 -36.97 -23.26
N ASP A 458 -3.72 -37.16 -24.52
CA ASP A 458 -4.85 -38.02 -24.92
C ASP A 458 -4.53 -39.54 -25.00
N ASN A 459 -3.40 -40.00 -24.45
CA ASN A 459 -2.92 -41.38 -24.60
C ASN A 459 -3.80 -42.45 -23.93
N GLU A 460 -4.72 -42.09 -23.01
CA GLU A 460 -5.56 -43.08 -22.29
C GLU A 460 -6.76 -43.62 -23.09
N SER A 461 -6.98 -43.17 -24.33
CA SER A 461 -8.12 -43.62 -25.15
C SER A 461 -7.81 -44.75 -26.15
N ALA A 462 -6.61 -45.33 -26.11
CA ALA A 462 -6.15 -46.33 -27.09
C ALA A 462 -6.19 -47.80 -26.63
N GLU A 463 -6.50 -48.12 -25.36
CA GLU A 463 -6.50 -49.52 -24.88
C GLU A 463 -7.86 -50.23 -24.96
N TYR A 464 -8.95 -49.55 -25.34
CA TYR A 464 -10.31 -50.14 -25.30
C TYR A 464 -10.94 -50.53 -26.65
N GLU A 465 -10.26 -50.41 -27.79
CA GLU A 465 -10.78 -50.87 -29.09
C GLU A 465 -9.90 -51.96 -29.73
N SER A 466 -9.76 -53.10 -29.05
CA SER A 466 -9.27 -54.33 -29.67
C SER A 466 -10.26 -55.49 -29.59
N ASP A 467 -11.57 -55.22 -29.78
CA ASP A 467 -12.49 -56.31 -30.08
C ASP A 467 -13.77 -55.85 -30.80
N ARG A 468 -13.68 -55.66 -32.13
CA ARG A 468 -14.82 -55.76 -33.06
C ARG A 468 -14.34 -55.91 -34.50
N LYS A 469 -14.07 -57.15 -34.91
CA LYS A 469 -14.00 -57.51 -36.33
C LYS A 469 -15.38 -57.45 -36.96
N GLY A 470 -15.49 -56.70 -38.07
CA GLY A 470 -16.39 -57.07 -39.17
C GLY A 470 -17.24 -55.94 -39.76
N ARG A 471 -16.73 -55.26 -40.80
CA ARG A 471 -17.31 -55.23 -42.17
C ARG A 471 -16.69 -54.10 -42.99
N SER A 472 -16.26 -54.46 -44.20
CA SER A 472 -15.77 -53.57 -45.25
C SER A 472 -16.91 -52.71 -45.81
N SER A 473 -16.63 -51.42 -46.06
CA SER A 473 -16.72 -50.78 -47.39
C SER A 473 -16.91 -49.27 -47.23
N GLY A 474 -16.02 -48.48 -47.84
CA GLY A 474 -16.16 -47.04 -47.99
C GLY A 474 -14.82 -46.34 -47.98
N TRP A 475 -14.33 -45.96 -49.16
CA TRP A 475 -13.24 -45.01 -49.31
C TRP A 475 -13.64 -43.65 -48.70
N GLY A 476 -13.32 -43.49 -47.43
CA GLY A 476 -13.17 -42.20 -46.77
C GLY A 476 -11.73 -42.16 -46.27
N ILE A 477 -10.97 -41.14 -46.68
CA ILE A 477 -9.72 -40.80 -46.03
C ILE A 477 -10.10 -40.33 -44.62
N SER A 478 -10.23 -41.27 -43.69
CA SER A 478 -10.26 -40.96 -42.27
C SER A 478 -8.90 -40.35 -41.96
N LYS A 479 -8.88 -39.03 -41.75
CA LYS A 479 -7.80 -38.35 -41.03
C LYS A 479 -7.75 -38.99 -39.64
N THR A 480 -7.01 -40.08 -39.50
CA THR A 480 -6.52 -40.56 -38.21
C THR A 480 -5.86 -39.36 -37.55
N LYS A 481 -6.38 -38.91 -36.40
CA LYS A 481 -5.68 -37.98 -35.52
C LYS A 481 -4.29 -38.58 -35.30
N LEU A 482 -3.27 -38.04 -35.98
CA LEU A 482 -1.88 -38.39 -35.68
C LEU A 482 -1.58 -37.78 -34.32
N ILE A 483 -1.77 -38.58 -33.27
CA ILE A 483 -1.23 -38.28 -31.96
C ILE A 483 0.29 -38.40 -32.09
N PRO A 484 1.06 -37.33 -31.83
CA PRO A 484 2.50 -37.39 -31.93
C PRO A 484 3.06 -38.37 -30.89
N SER A 485 4.08 -39.14 -31.26
CA SER A 485 4.77 -40.04 -30.34
C SER A 485 5.53 -39.23 -29.26
N PRO A 486 5.73 -39.81 -28.06
CA PRO A 486 6.63 -39.25 -27.05
C PRO A 486 7.99 -38.89 -27.67
N THR A 487 8.40 -37.62 -27.52
CA THR A 487 9.63 -37.10 -28.15
C THR A 487 10.57 -36.53 -27.08
N ASP A 488 11.82 -36.98 -27.09
CA ASP A 488 12.89 -36.41 -26.27
C ASP A 488 13.38 -35.07 -26.83
N LEU A 489 13.51 -34.08 -25.96
CA LEU A 489 13.89 -32.72 -26.34
C LEU A 489 15.30 -32.36 -25.88
N PRO A 490 16.03 -31.53 -26.65
CA PRO A 490 17.34 -31.04 -26.23
C PRO A 490 17.21 -30.15 -24.99
N ILE A 491 18.13 -30.34 -24.04
CA ILE A 491 18.18 -29.57 -22.80
C ILE A 491 18.84 -28.21 -23.10
N LEU A 492 18.03 -27.15 -23.09
CA LEU A 492 18.51 -25.76 -23.19
C LEU A 492 18.40 -25.12 -21.81
N TYR A 493 19.46 -25.27 -21.02
CA TYR A 493 19.59 -24.70 -19.67
C TYR A 493 20.58 -23.54 -19.67
N THR A 494 20.12 -22.36 -19.25
CA THR A 494 20.96 -21.17 -19.10
C THR A 494 20.60 -20.46 -17.81
N ASP A 495 21.56 -20.36 -16.89
CA ASP A 495 21.42 -19.58 -15.65
C ASP A 495 22.20 -18.26 -15.76
N PRO A 496 21.52 -17.14 -16.10
CA PRO A 496 22.18 -15.84 -16.23
C PRO A 496 22.57 -15.23 -14.88
N THR A 497 22.15 -15.82 -13.74
CA THR A 497 22.45 -15.27 -12.41
C THR A 497 23.83 -15.63 -11.86
N LEU A 498 24.52 -16.62 -12.47
CA LEU A 498 25.85 -17.05 -12.02
C LEU A 498 26.95 -16.02 -12.28
N GLU A 499 26.89 -15.28 -13.40
CA GLU A 499 27.84 -14.22 -13.75
C GLU A 499 27.11 -12.96 -14.26
N ILE A 500 26.67 -12.09 -13.34
CA ILE A 500 25.95 -10.83 -13.66
C ILE A 500 26.88 -9.76 -14.27
N CYS A 501 28.14 -9.72 -13.81
CA CYS A 501 29.17 -8.86 -14.35
C CYS A 501 30.27 -9.69 -14.99
N GLU A 502 30.51 -9.50 -16.28
CA GLU A 502 31.70 -10.00 -16.97
C GLU A 502 32.98 -9.62 -16.20
N ARG A 503 34.05 -10.40 -16.40
CA ARG A 503 35.33 -10.24 -15.66
C ARG A 503 36.03 -8.88 -15.87
N ASP A 504 35.49 -8.01 -16.70
CA ASP A 504 36.00 -6.67 -16.95
C ASP A 504 35.86 -5.74 -15.73
N ILE A 505 37.00 -5.45 -15.12
CA ILE A 505 37.16 -4.68 -13.87
C ILE A 505 36.64 -3.23 -14.01
N LYS A 506 36.52 -2.71 -15.24
CA LYS A 506 36.10 -1.33 -15.53
C LYS A 506 34.59 -1.08 -15.41
N LEU A 507 33.77 -2.14 -15.34
CA LEU A 507 32.30 -2.08 -15.34
C LEU A 507 31.69 -2.60 -14.03
N ARG A 508 32.44 -2.53 -12.92
CA ARG A 508 31.99 -2.96 -11.59
C ARG A 508 31.64 -1.77 -10.69
N THR A 509 30.73 -0.91 -11.14
CA THR A 509 30.09 0.10 -10.28
C THR A 509 28.74 -0.41 -9.77
N LEU A 510 28.26 0.09 -8.63
CA LEU A 510 26.97 -0.31 -8.04
C LEU A 510 25.82 -0.15 -9.05
N ASP A 511 25.71 1.03 -9.65
CA ASP A 511 24.69 1.35 -10.66
C ASP A 511 24.73 0.42 -11.89
N SER A 512 25.94 0.02 -12.30
CA SER A 512 26.12 -0.88 -13.45
C SER A 512 25.74 -2.31 -13.11
N PHE A 513 26.02 -2.76 -11.89
CA PHE A 513 25.60 -4.07 -11.41
C PHE A 513 24.08 -4.09 -11.25
N GLU A 514 23.48 -3.06 -10.65
CA GLU A 514 22.04 -2.95 -10.43
C GLU A 514 21.25 -3.08 -11.74
N ARG A 515 21.57 -2.27 -12.75
CA ARG A 515 20.90 -2.34 -14.06
C ARG A 515 21.01 -3.71 -14.72
N ARG A 516 22.20 -4.33 -14.62
CA ARG A 516 22.44 -5.67 -15.19
C ARG A 516 21.71 -6.75 -14.41
N TYR A 517 21.72 -6.65 -13.09
CA TYR A 517 21.03 -7.55 -12.19
C TYR A 517 19.53 -7.55 -12.50
N THR A 518 18.90 -6.37 -12.59
CA THR A 518 17.46 -6.28 -12.91
C THR A 518 17.16 -6.87 -14.28
N SER A 519 17.99 -6.57 -15.29
CA SER A 519 17.85 -7.18 -16.63
C SER A 519 17.99 -8.71 -16.61
N VAL A 520 18.91 -9.24 -15.80
CA VAL A 520 19.15 -10.67 -15.64
C VAL A 520 17.94 -11.32 -14.97
N VAL A 521 17.40 -10.74 -13.89
CA VAL A 521 16.24 -11.34 -13.23
C VAL A 521 15.01 -11.29 -14.13
N MET A 522 14.79 -10.19 -14.87
CA MET A 522 13.71 -10.10 -15.88
C MET A 522 13.82 -11.21 -16.94
N SER A 523 15.04 -11.61 -17.34
CA SER A 523 15.25 -12.72 -18.29
C SER A 523 14.95 -14.11 -17.70
N THR A 524 14.70 -14.19 -16.39
CA THR A 524 14.33 -15.41 -15.66
C THR A 524 12.95 -15.31 -14.99
N ASP A 525 12.22 -14.22 -15.25
CA ASP A 525 10.94 -13.94 -14.60
C ASP A 525 9.81 -14.65 -15.37
N PRO A 526 9.07 -15.58 -14.74
CA PRO A 526 7.97 -16.28 -15.40
C PRO A 526 6.83 -15.36 -15.81
N ASP A 527 6.66 -14.20 -15.19
CA ASP A 527 5.58 -13.26 -15.54
C ASP A 527 5.87 -12.50 -16.86
N GLU A 528 7.14 -12.48 -17.27
CA GLU A 528 7.60 -11.96 -18.56
C GLU A 528 7.73 -13.06 -19.64
N ASP A 529 7.16 -14.25 -19.39
CA ASP A 529 7.31 -15.46 -20.22
C ASP A 529 8.79 -15.84 -20.42
N ALA A 530 9.57 -15.77 -19.34
CA ALA A 530 11.00 -16.07 -19.34
C ALA A 530 11.36 -17.09 -18.24
N GLY A 531 12.54 -17.71 -18.35
CA GLY A 531 12.94 -18.79 -17.44
C GLY A 531 14.25 -19.44 -17.86
N GLU A 532 14.86 -20.15 -16.91
CA GLU A 532 16.19 -20.75 -17.04
C GLU A 532 16.23 -21.93 -18.03
N VAL A 533 15.12 -22.66 -18.14
CA VAL A 533 14.96 -23.81 -19.05
C VAL A 533 14.06 -23.42 -20.20
N THR A 534 14.54 -23.54 -21.44
CA THR A 534 13.73 -23.26 -22.64
C THR A 534 13.39 -24.54 -23.38
N VAL A 535 12.11 -24.90 -23.41
CA VAL A 535 11.59 -26.05 -24.16
C VAL A 535 11.12 -25.56 -25.53
N ARG A 536 11.73 -26.07 -26.62
CA ARG A 536 11.30 -25.78 -28.00
C ARG A 536 10.37 -26.88 -28.49
N LEU A 537 9.17 -26.50 -28.91
CA LEU A 537 8.14 -27.45 -29.34
C LEU A 537 8.40 -27.89 -30.79
N PRO A 538 8.60 -29.21 -31.06
CA PRO A 538 8.86 -29.73 -32.40
C PRO A 538 7.65 -29.59 -33.31
N SER A 539 7.87 -29.66 -34.63
CA SER A 539 6.83 -29.47 -35.65
C SER A 539 5.65 -30.41 -35.53
N ASP A 540 5.90 -31.61 -35.02
CA ASP A 540 4.92 -32.69 -34.92
C ASP A 540 3.81 -32.35 -33.90
N PHE A 541 4.09 -31.45 -32.94
CA PHE A 541 3.13 -30.99 -31.93
C PHE A 541 2.40 -29.70 -32.34
N TRP A 542 2.76 -29.04 -33.45
CA TRP A 542 2.08 -27.81 -33.90
C TRP A 542 0.60 -28.00 -34.26
N PRO A 543 0.16 -29.12 -34.85
CA PRO A 543 -1.27 -29.37 -35.09
C PRO A 543 -2.07 -29.45 -33.78
N LEU A 544 -1.47 -30.05 -32.75
CA LEU A 544 -2.04 -30.19 -31.41
C LEU A 544 -2.18 -28.81 -30.75
N ILE A 545 -1.14 -27.98 -30.82
CA ILE A 545 -1.15 -26.59 -30.31
C ILE A 545 -2.19 -25.73 -31.06
N SER A 546 -2.30 -25.89 -32.38
CA SER A 546 -3.26 -25.14 -33.21
C SER A 546 -4.71 -25.49 -32.86
N GLN A 547 -4.94 -26.71 -32.38
CA GLN A 547 -6.23 -27.20 -31.89
C GLN A 547 -6.50 -26.87 -30.42
N LYS A 548 -5.55 -26.22 -29.73
CA LYS A 548 -5.62 -25.88 -28.30
C LYS A 548 -5.77 -27.09 -27.36
N SER A 549 -5.31 -28.26 -27.79
CA SER A 549 -5.33 -29.48 -26.96
C SER A 549 -4.14 -29.53 -25.99
N PRO A 550 -4.31 -30.18 -24.83
CA PRO A 550 -3.26 -30.27 -23.82
C PRO A 550 -2.15 -31.25 -24.20
N PHE A 551 -0.95 -30.99 -23.68
CA PHE A 551 0.20 -31.88 -23.77
C PHE A 551 0.94 -31.91 -22.43
N ILE A 552 1.77 -32.93 -22.24
CA ILE A 552 2.48 -33.20 -20.99
C ILE A 552 3.98 -33.01 -21.25
N ILE A 553 4.65 -32.27 -20.37
CA ILE A 553 6.11 -32.17 -20.32
C ILE A 553 6.59 -32.89 -19.08
N THR A 554 7.40 -33.94 -19.26
CA THR A 554 8.06 -34.68 -18.19
C THR A 554 9.52 -34.26 -18.11
N ILE A 555 9.97 -33.83 -16.93
CA ILE A 555 11.35 -33.37 -16.69
C ILE A 555 11.96 -34.21 -15.58
N GLU A 556 12.97 -34.99 -15.90
CA GLU A 556 13.77 -35.73 -14.93
C GLU A 556 14.91 -34.86 -14.40
N PHE A 557 15.04 -34.76 -13.08
CA PHE A 557 16.03 -33.90 -12.45
C PHE A 557 16.69 -34.54 -11.23
N SER A 558 17.88 -34.07 -10.90
CA SER A 558 18.52 -34.33 -9.61
C SER A 558 19.02 -33.03 -8.97
N LEU A 559 18.91 -32.96 -7.65
CA LEU A 559 19.41 -31.85 -6.84
C LEU A 559 20.49 -32.37 -5.91
N ASN A 560 21.74 -31.99 -6.19
CA ASN A 560 22.91 -32.44 -5.43
C ASN A 560 23.41 -31.33 -4.51
N LYS A 561 23.50 -31.60 -3.20
CA LYS A 561 24.01 -30.68 -2.17
C LYS A 561 23.40 -29.28 -2.33
N PRO A 562 22.08 -29.13 -2.14
CA PRO A 562 21.41 -27.84 -2.31
C PRO A 562 22.03 -26.78 -1.42
N LYS A 563 22.24 -25.59 -1.98
CA LYS A 563 22.75 -24.43 -1.23
C LYS A 563 21.63 -23.64 -0.57
N SER A 564 20.43 -23.70 -1.15
CA SER A 564 19.26 -22.92 -0.78
C SER A 564 17.98 -23.61 -1.25
N GLY A 565 16.85 -23.30 -0.64
CA GLY A 565 15.54 -23.83 -1.03
C GLY A 565 15.19 -25.16 -0.36
N PHE A 566 16.13 -26.12 -0.35
CA PHE A 566 15.96 -27.40 0.34
C PHE A 566 17.13 -27.65 1.30
N TYR A 567 16.84 -27.98 2.55
CA TYR A 567 17.83 -28.11 3.62
C TYR A 567 17.85 -29.52 4.18
N PHE A 568 19.07 -30.04 4.39
CA PHE A 568 19.31 -31.32 5.04
C PHE A 568 19.93 -31.07 6.41
N VAL A 569 19.23 -31.49 7.46
CA VAL A 569 19.73 -31.49 8.84
C VAL A 569 20.13 -32.90 9.19
N VAL A 570 21.45 -33.11 9.30
CA VAL A 570 22.05 -34.41 9.57
C VAL A 570 22.97 -34.24 10.78
N PRO A 571 22.50 -34.54 12.00
CA PRO A 571 23.31 -34.45 13.21
C PRO A 571 24.50 -35.43 13.18
N ASP A 572 25.64 -35.00 13.74
CA ASP A 572 26.83 -35.84 13.88
C ASP A 572 26.63 -36.87 15.00
N GLY A 573 26.74 -38.17 14.69
CA GLY A 573 26.56 -39.26 15.66
C GLY A 573 26.64 -40.66 15.03
N GLU A 574 26.92 -41.68 15.85
CA GLU A 574 26.88 -43.10 15.48
C GLU A 574 25.47 -43.67 15.72
N GLY A 575 24.91 -44.41 14.76
CA GLY A 575 23.56 -45.00 14.85
C GLY A 575 22.81 -45.01 13.51
N SER A 576 21.59 -45.54 13.52
CA SER A 576 20.67 -45.50 12.37
C SER A 576 20.23 -44.06 12.06
N LEU A 577 19.78 -43.80 10.82
CA LEU A 577 19.33 -42.46 10.40
C LEU A 577 18.20 -41.92 11.29
N SER A 578 17.31 -42.79 11.76
CA SER A 578 16.19 -42.44 12.63
C SER A 578 16.62 -42.07 14.05
N GLU A 579 17.58 -42.80 14.64
CA GLU A 579 18.15 -42.51 15.95
C GLU A 579 18.92 -41.18 15.97
N ARG A 580 19.54 -40.82 14.84
CA ARG A 580 20.23 -39.54 14.66
C ARG A 580 19.28 -38.35 14.52
N GLY A 581 17.97 -38.58 14.36
CA GLY A 581 16.98 -37.51 14.20
C GLY A 581 17.14 -36.73 12.89
N VAL A 582 17.57 -37.39 11.81
CA VAL A 582 17.75 -36.72 10.52
C VAL A 582 16.42 -36.21 9.98
N HIS A 583 16.46 -35.02 9.41
CA HIS A 583 15.30 -34.45 8.73
C HIS A 583 15.75 -33.47 7.64
N ALA A 584 14.89 -33.29 6.66
CA ALA A 584 15.08 -32.39 5.55
C ALA A 584 13.78 -31.65 5.28
N PHE A 585 13.88 -30.39 4.90
CA PHE A 585 12.71 -29.55 4.67
C PHE A 585 12.97 -28.47 3.62
N THR A 586 11.88 -28.04 2.99
CA THR A 586 11.86 -26.89 2.08
C THR A 586 11.75 -25.59 2.85
N ALA A 587 12.52 -24.56 2.47
CA ALA A 587 12.29 -23.22 2.98
C ALA A 587 11.28 -22.44 2.13
N PHE A 588 10.37 -21.77 2.83
CA PHE A 588 9.43 -20.84 2.24
C PHE A 588 10.07 -19.47 2.06
N THR A 589 10.35 -19.13 0.80
CA THR A 589 10.62 -17.76 0.36
C THR A 589 10.01 -17.57 -1.03
N PRO A 590 9.59 -16.35 -1.38
CA PRO A 590 9.20 -15.98 -2.74
C PRO A 590 10.10 -16.63 -3.80
N ASN A 591 9.50 -17.29 -4.78
CA ASN A 591 10.21 -17.93 -5.91
C ASN A 591 11.31 -18.93 -5.53
N CYS A 592 11.13 -19.68 -4.45
CA CYS A 592 12.08 -20.71 -4.04
C CYS A 592 11.74 -22.11 -4.53
N SER A 593 10.55 -22.30 -5.11
CA SER A 593 10.18 -23.59 -5.70
C SER A 593 11.11 -23.98 -6.84
N ARG A 594 11.58 -22.99 -7.63
CA ARG A 594 12.58 -23.22 -8.68
C ARG A 594 13.94 -23.75 -8.19
N LEU A 595 14.26 -23.62 -6.89
CA LEU A 595 15.56 -24.05 -6.34
C LEU A 595 15.63 -25.55 -6.05
N TRP A 596 14.48 -26.24 -5.95
CA TRP A 596 14.45 -27.65 -5.58
C TRP A 596 13.71 -28.55 -6.56
N PHE A 597 12.81 -28.01 -7.39
CA PHE A 597 12.24 -28.73 -8.54
C PHE A 597 11.96 -27.81 -9.74
N PRO A 598 11.88 -28.34 -10.98
CA PRO A 598 11.47 -27.57 -12.15
C PRO A 598 9.98 -27.24 -12.13
N CYS A 599 9.63 -25.95 -12.16
CA CYS A 599 8.24 -25.48 -12.17
C CYS A 599 8.09 -24.12 -12.88
N ILE A 600 6.85 -23.70 -13.11
CA ILE A 600 6.55 -22.32 -13.50
C ILE A 600 6.32 -21.56 -12.19
N ASP A 601 7.33 -20.81 -11.77
CA ASP A 601 7.43 -20.29 -10.40
C ASP A 601 6.76 -18.91 -10.29
N CYS A 602 5.44 -18.90 -10.48
CA CYS A 602 4.59 -17.70 -10.48
C CYS A 602 3.34 -17.91 -9.61
N SER A 603 2.55 -16.84 -9.47
CA SER A 603 1.26 -16.87 -8.76
C SER A 603 0.12 -17.54 -9.55
N GLU A 604 0.40 -18.31 -10.60
CA GLU A 604 -0.65 -19.04 -11.32
C GLU A 604 -1.03 -20.31 -10.54
N PRO A 605 -2.31 -20.49 -10.18
CA PRO A 605 -2.73 -21.63 -9.38
C PRO A 605 -2.96 -22.85 -10.26
N CYS A 606 -2.44 -24.01 -9.84
CA CYS A 606 -2.68 -25.30 -10.48
C CYS A 606 -2.96 -26.40 -9.45
N THR A 607 -3.47 -27.54 -9.93
CA THR A 607 -3.70 -28.71 -9.05
C THR A 607 -2.43 -29.56 -8.97
N TRP A 608 -2.24 -30.24 -7.84
CA TRP A 608 -0.98 -30.95 -7.56
C TRP A 608 -1.21 -32.40 -7.15
N LYS A 609 -0.40 -33.28 -7.73
CA LYS A 609 -0.20 -34.65 -7.25
C LYS A 609 1.26 -34.78 -6.81
N ILE A 610 1.49 -35.17 -5.56
CA ILE A 610 2.83 -35.23 -4.98
C ILE A 610 3.09 -36.65 -4.51
N GLU A 611 4.13 -37.27 -5.05
CA GLU A 611 4.57 -38.62 -4.69
C GLU A 611 5.96 -38.55 -4.09
N VAL A 612 6.16 -39.14 -2.92
CA VAL A 612 7.45 -39.06 -2.22
C VAL A 612 7.81 -40.44 -1.69
N THR A 613 8.96 -40.95 -2.14
CA THR A 613 9.53 -42.22 -1.68
C THR A 613 10.64 -41.96 -0.67
N VAL A 614 10.53 -42.59 0.49
CA VAL A 614 11.46 -42.40 1.63
C VAL A 614 11.78 -43.75 2.28
N PHE A 615 12.85 -43.82 3.06
CA PHE A 615 13.17 -44.99 3.87
C PHE A 615 12.05 -45.34 4.87
N GLU A 616 11.91 -46.62 5.19
CA GLU A 616 10.87 -47.14 6.10
C GLU A 616 10.75 -46.36 7.42
N ASP A 617 11.87 -45.98 8.02
CA ASP A 617 11.90 -45.29 9.33
C ASP A 617 11.56 -43.79 9.26
N LEU A 618 11.49 -43.19 8.06
CA LEU A 618 11.30 -41.74 7.88
C LEU A 618 9.89 -41.42 7.46
N VAL A 619 9.32 -40.30 7.89
CA VAL A 619 7.98 -39.85 7.51
C VAL A 619 8.09 -38.69 6.53
N ALA A 620 7.34 -38.76 5.42
CA ALA A 620 7.20 -37.66 4.48
C ALA A 620 5.91 -36.88 4.75
N VAL A 621 5.98 -35.55 4.71
CA VAL A 621 4.86 -34.65 4.93
C VAL A 621 4.84 -33.62 3.80
N ALA A 622 3.77 -33.63 3.01
CA ALA A 622 3.52 -32.68 1.93
C ALA A 622 2.11 -32.08 2.02
N PRO A 623 1.84 -30.97 1.31
CA PRO A 623 0.52 -30.41 1.08
C PRO A 623 -0.49 -31.43 0.54
N GLY A 624 -1.76 -31.25 0.91
CA GLY A 624 -2.88 -32.03 0.40
C GLY A 624 -3.30 -33.18 1.29
N GLU A 625 -4.29 -33.93 0.82
CA GLU A 625 -4.77 -35.15 1.47
C GLU A 625 -3.87 -36.32 1.13
N LEU A 626 -3.67 -37.21 2.09
CA LEU A 626 -3.08 -38.52 1.83
C LEU A 626 -4.19 -39.40 1.25
N ILE A 627 -4.07 -39.82 -0.02
CA ILE A 627 -5.11 -40.60 -0.70
C ILE A 627 -5.19 -42.01 -0.10
N ASP A 628 -4.04 -42.68 -0.02
CA ASP A 628 -3.90 -44.05 0.43
C ASP A 628 -2.81 -44.19 1.50
N ALA A 629 -2.87 -45.29 2.26
CA ALA A 629 -1.77 -45.68 3.11
C ALA A 629 -0.47 -45.83 2.29
N PRO A 630 0.71 -45.51 2.87
CA PRO A 630 1.95 -45.55 2.12
C PRO A 630 2.24 -46.96 1.59
N TYR A 631 2.56 -47.05 0.31
CA TYR A 631 2.90 -48.32 -0.34
C TYR A 631 4.34 -48.66 -0.04
N TYR A 632 4.59 -49.90 0.38
CA TYR A 632 5.95 -50.39 0.54
C TYR A 632 6.48 -50.89 -0.81
N THR A 633 7.74 -50.56 -1.09
CA THR A 633 8.48 -51.14 -2.21
C THR A 633 8.60 -52.66 -2.05
N GLU A 634 8.83 -53.40 -3.14
CA GLU A 634 8.96 -54.87 -3.11
C GLU A 634 10.06 -55.34 -2.13
N ASP A 635 11.10 -54.52 -1.97
CA ASP A 635 12.22 -54.78 -1.06
C ASP A 635 11.91 -54.44 0.41
N LEU A 636 10.72 -53.88 0.71
CA LEU A 636 10.27 -53.38 2.01
C LEU A 636 11.15 -52.29 2.66
N THR A 637 12.22 -51.85 2.00
CA THR A 637 13.17 -50.85 2.54
C THR A 637 12.67 -49.41 2.44
N HIS A 638 11.82 -49.14 1.45
CA HIS A 638 11.27 -47.82 1.18
C HIS A 638 9.74 -47.85 1.16
N LYS A 639 9.14 -46.71 1.49
CA LYS A 639 7.71 -46.46 1.41
C LYS A 639 7.41 -45.20 0.61
N THR A 640 6.34 -45.23 -0.16
CA THR A 640 5.90 -44.15 -1.05
C THR A 640 4.58 -43.56 -0.56
N TYR A 641 4.57 -42.25 -0.37
CA TYR A 641 3.39 -41.48 0.02
C TYR A 641 2.77 -40.81 -1.21
N HIS A 642 1.44 -40.87 -1.34
CA HIS A 642 0.68 -40.19 -2.39
C HIS A 642 -0.20 -39.10 -1.80
N PHE A 643 0.18 -37.84 -2.06
CA PHE A 643 -0.57 -36.67 -1.66
C PHE A 643 -1.27 -36.04 -2.86
N TYR A 644 -2.47 -35.51 -2.62
CA TYR A 644 -3.23 -34.79 -3.64
C TYR A 644 -3.79 -33.49 -3.10
N VAL A 645 -3.52 -32.40 -3.81
CA VAL A 645 -4.05 -31.07 -3.50
C VAL A 645 -5.18 -30.77 -4.48
N SER A 646 -6.42 -30.90 -4.00
CA SER A 646 -7.63 -30.66 -4.77
C SER A 646 -7.84 -29.16 -5.06
N GLN A 647 -7.53 -28.30 -4.08
CA GLN A 647 -7.61 -26.87 -4.23
C GLN A 647 -6.45 -26.36 -5.11
N PRO A 648 -6.69 -25.59 -6.17
CA PRO A 648 -5.63 -25.07 -7.01
C PRO A 648 -4.77 -24.05 -6.24
N VAL A 649 -3.47 -24.30 -6.17
CA VAL A 649 -2.47 -23.49 -5.44
C VAL A 649 -1.26 -23.22 -6.33
N SER A 650 -0.56 -22.11 -6.05
CA SER A 650 0.64 -21.73 -6.80
C SER A 650 1.84 -22.59 -6.40
N ALA A 651 2.84 -22.70 -7.30
CA ALA A 651 4.05 -23.48 -7.04
C ALA A 651 4.83 -23.05 -5.76
N PRO A 652 4.91 -21.75 -5.39
CA PRO A 652 5.51 -21.32 -4.13
C PRO A 652 4.82 -21.87 -2.87
N CYS A 653 3.56 -22.28 -2.96
CA CYS A 653 2.81 -22.83 -1.83
C CYS A 653 3.05 -24.32 -1.61
N ILE A 654 3.91 -24.96 -2.41
CA ILE A 654 4.27 -26.36 -2.28
C ILE A 654 5.56 -26.50 -1.47
N GLY A 655 5.45 -27.21 -0.34
CA GLY A 655 6.58 -27.53 0.54
C GLY A 655 6.68 -29.03 0.78
N LEU A 656 7.82 -29.47 1.31
CA LEU A 656 8.06 -30.86 1.71
C LEU A 656 8.90 -30.88 2.97
N ALA A 657 8.52 -31.74 3.92
CA ALA A 657 9.36 -32.12 5.05
C ALA A 657 9.47 -33.64 5.12
N VAL A 658 10.68 -34.16 5.28
CA VAL A 658 10.98 -35.60 5.38
C VAL A 658 11.92 -35.83 6.54
N GLY A 659 11.60 -36.72 7.46
CA GLY A 659 12.50 -36.98 8.58
C GLY A 659 11.99 -38.01 9.56
N ALA A 660 12.79 -38.28 10.59
CA ALA A 660 12.40 -39.13 11.71
C ALA A 660 11.44 -38.35 12.63
N PHE A 661 10.16 -38.36 12.27
CA PHE A 661 9.11 -37.64 12.97
C PHE A 661 8.16 -38.58 13.74
N GLU A 662 7.85 -38.21 14.97
CA GLU A 662 6.72 -38.75 15.72
C GLU A 662 5.42 -38.09 15.25
N ILE A 663 4.37 -38.90 15.11
CA ILE A 663 3.06 -38.48 14.59
C ILE A 663 2.10 -38.24 15.76
N PHE A 664 1.55 -37.04 15.83
CA PHE A 664 0.49 -36.68 16.78
C PHE A 664 -0.82 -36.37 16.02
N PRO A 665 -1.82 -37.27 16.04
CA PRO A 665 -3.15 -36.98 15.53
C PRO A 665 -3.92 -36.08 16.52
N ASP A 666 -4.36 -34.90 16.11
CA ASP A 666 -5.10 -34.00 17.01
C ASP A 666 -6.58 -34.37 17.08
N PRO A 667 -7.10 -34.82 18.24
CA PRO A 667 -8.50 -35.21 18.38
C PRO A 667 -9.48 -34.02 18.39
N ARG A 668 -9.00 -32.78 18.55
CA ARG A 668 -9.85 -31.59 18.66
C ARG A 668 -10.29 -31.05 17.31
N LEU A 669 -9.55 -31.37 16.25
CA LEU A 669 -9.86 -30.97 14.89
C LEU A 669 -10.64 -32.09 14.20
N THR A 670 -11.87 -31.80 13.79
CA THR A 670 -12.74 -32.74 13.06
C THR A 670 -12.18 -33.16 11.70
N ASN A 671 -11.18 -32.43 11.22
CA ASN A 671 -10.61 -32.52 9.87
C ASN A 671 -9.45 -33.53 9.78
N GLY A 672 -9.23 -34.38 10.79
CA GLY A 672 -8.16 -35.39 10.77
C GLY A 672 -6.75 -34.79 10.76
N ALA A 673 -6.55 -33.63 11.39
CA ALA A 673 -5.27 -32.94 11.45
C ALA A 673 -4.18 -33.78 12.13
N THR A 674 -2.99 -33.79 11.54
CA THR A 674 -1.82 -34.54 12.05
C THR A 674 -0.62 -33.63 12.14
N HIS A 675 0.10 -33.72 13.25
CA HIS A 675 1.25 -32.89 13.55
C HIS A 675 2.49 -33.73 13.81
N PHE A 676 3.65 -33.16 13.54
CA PHE A 676 4.91 -33.90 13.44
C PHE A 676 6.00 -33.16 14.21
N CYS A 677 6.74 -33.89 15.04
CA CYS A 677 7.93 -33.39 15.72
C CYS A 677 9.04 -34.44 15.71
N PRO A 678 10.31 -34.06 15.90
CA PRO A 678 11.39 -35.02 16.13
C PRO A 678 11.11 -35.90 17.35
N ASN A 679 11.76 -37.07 17.39
CA ASN A 679 11.57 -38.07 18.43
C ASN A 679 11.81 -37.52 19.85
N GLY A 680 10.97 -37.91 20.80
CA GLY A 680 11.08 -37.53 22.22
C GLY A 680 10.47 -36.18 22.61
N LEU A 681 9.85 -35.44 21.68
CA LEU A 681 9.28 -34.10 21.93
C LEU A 681 7.74 -34.04 21.91
N LEU A 682 7.05 -35.18 21.76
CA LEU A 682 5.59 -35.25 21.62
C LEU A 682 4.81 -34.57 22.75
N ASN A 683 5.29 -34.67 24.00
CA ASN A 683 4.64 -34.03 25.14
C ASN A 683 4.63 -32.48 25.02
N LEU A 684 5.68 -31.90 24.43
CA LEU A 684 5.76 -30.45 24.19
C LEU A 684 4.87 -30.05 23.02
N LEU A 685 4.83 -30.87 21.97
CA LEU A 685 4.00 -30.68 20.80
C LEU A 685 2.51 -30.62 21.16
N GLN A 686 2.03 -31.58 21.96
CA GLN A 686 0.63 -31.68 22.36
C GLN A 686 0.11 -30.40 23.03
N TYR A 687 0.93 -29.80 23.90
CA TYR A 687 0.60 -28.54 24.55
C TYR A 687 0.68 -27.36 23.59
N THR A 688 1.77 -27.28 22.81
CA THR A 688 2.05 -26.16 21.90
C THR A 688 0.93 -25.97 20.85
N ILE A 689 0.40 -27.07 20.31
CA ILE A 689 -0.63 -27.05 19.26
C ILE A 689 -2.05 -26.86 19.81
N SER A 690 -2.24 -26.94 21.13
CA SER A 690 -3.59 -26.86 21.72
C SER A 690 -4.48 -25.69 21.26
N PRO A 691 -3.95 -24.48 20.99
CA PRO A 691 -4.75 -23.35 20.55
C PRO A 691 -5.19 -23.38 19.08
N LEU A 692 -4.66 -24.31 18.27
CA LEU A 692 -4.83 -24.31 16.82
C LEU A 692 -6.30 -24.45 16.40
N SER A 693 -7.07 -25.30 17.10
CA SER A 693 -8.50 -25.49 16.83
C SER A 693 -9.31 -24.21 17.08
N GLU A 694 -9.02 -23.50 18.16
CA GLU A 694 -9.68 -22.23 18.50
C GLU A 694 -9.36 -21.13 17.48
N MET A 695 -8.13 -21.09 16.95
CA MET A 695 -7.72 -20.15 15.91
C MET A 695 -8.53 -20.34 14.63
N ILE A 696 -8.65 -21.59 14.17
CA ILE A 696 -9.41 -21.92 12.94
C ILE A 696 -10.89 -21.58 13.13
N GLU A 697 -11.51 -22.01 14.23
CA GLU A 697 -12.92 -21.72 14.53
C GLU A 697 -13.18 -20.21 14.57
N TYR A 698 -12.26 -19.43 15.14
CA TYR A 698 -12.36 -17.99 15.16
C TYR A 698 -12.25 -17.35 13.77
N TYR A 699 -11.30 -17.79 12.95
CA TYR A 699 -11.16 -17.28 11.59
C TYR A 699 -12.35 -17.64 10.70
N GLU A 700 -12.87 -18.86 10.83
CA GLU A 700 -14.10 -19.27 10.14
C GLU A 700 -15.29 -18.39 10.55
N SER A 701 -15.40 -18.04 11.84
CA SER A 701 -16.45 -17.15 12.33
C SER A 701 -16.34 -15.71 11.81
N ILE A 702 -15.13 -15.17 11.67
CA ILE A 702 -14.90 -13.81 11.15
C ILE A 702 -15.13 -13.75 9.65
N LEU A 703 -14.55 -14.71 8.92
CA LEU A 703 -14.60 -14.74 7.46
C LEU A 703 -15.93 -15.26 6.92
N ALA A 704 -16.76 -15.85 7.78
CA ALA A 704 -18.00 -16.54 7.43
C ALA A 704 -17.79 -17.59 6.31
N SER A 705 -16.61 -18.22 6.32
CA SER A 705 -16.16 -19.21 5.33
C SER A 705 -15.45 -20.34 6.06
N GLN A 706 -15.64 -21.57 5.59
CA GLN A 706 -14.89 -22.72 6.09
C GLN A 706 -13.42 -22.61 5.71
N TYR A 707 -12.58 -23.30 6.48
CA TYR A 707 -11.16 -23.45 6.20
C TYR A 707 -10.97 -24.08 4.80
N PRO A 708 -10.12 -23.48 3.93
CA PRO A 708 -10.11 -23.78 2.49
C PRO A 708 -9.47 -25.13 2.14
N PHE A 709 -8.68 -25.71 3.03
CA PHE A 709 -8.04 -27.00 2.83
C PHE A 709 -8.73 -28.06 3.68
N SER A 710 -8.63 -29.32 3.29
CA SER A 710 -9.27 -30.40 4.03
C SER A 710 -8.56 -30.78 5.32
N THR A 711 -7.24 -30.66 5.38
CA THR A 711 -6.44 -30.97 6.57
C THR A 711 -5.43 -29.84 6.84
N ILE A 712 -4.92 -29.79 8.07
CA ILE A 712 -3.81 -28.93 8.46
C ILE A 712 -2.73 -29.78 9.11
N LYS A 713 -1.49 -29.61 8.65
CA LYS A 713 -0.31 -30.33 9.15
C LYS A 713 0.70 -29.33 9.68
N CYS A 714 1.21 -29.56 10.89
CA CYS A 714 2.29 -28.73 11.46
C CYS A 714 3.51 -29.61 11.67
N VAL A 715 4.65 -29.19 11.14
CA VAL A 715 5.93 -29.91 11.26
C VAL A 715 6.93 -29.00 11.95
N PHE A 716 7.52 -29.47 13.04
CA PHE A 716 8.58 -28.76 13.74
C PHE A 716 9.95 -29.28 13.29
N VAL A 717 10.82 -28.38 12.86
CA VAL A 717 12.16 -28.69 12.31
C VAL A 717 13.24 -27.87 12.97
N ASP A 718 14.44 -28.44 13.05
CA ASP A 718 15.63 -27.74 13.54
C ASP A 718 16.25 -26.88 12.43
N CYS A 719 17.06 -25.90 12.80
CA CYS A 719 17.78 -25.02 11.88
C CYS A 719 16.86 -24.30 10.87
N ALA A 720 15.61 -24.03 11.25
CA ALA A 720 14.67 -23.29 10.42
C ALA A 720 15.17 -21.85 10.19
N PHE A 721 15.19 -21.40 8.94
CA PHE A 721 15.62 -20.03 8.59
C PHE A 721 14.66 -18.97 9.13
N SER A 722 13.37 -19.30 9.22
CA SER A 722 12.33 -18.45 9.80
C SER A 722 11.55 -19.22 10.85
N LYS A 723 11.00 -18.52 11.84
CA LYS A 723 10.26 -19.18 12.93
C LYS A 723 8.99 -19.88 12.43
N CYS A 724 8.41 -19.41 11.32
CA CYS A 724 7.24 -19.99 10.68
C CYS A 724 7.29 -19.88 9.16
N GLN A 725 6.75 -20.90 8.49
CA GLN A 725 6.60 -21.00 7.04
C GLN A 725 5.27 -21.67 6.71
N SER A 726 4.40 -20.97 6.01
CA SER A 726 3.06 -21.47 5.65
C SER A 726 3.03 -21.90 4.19
N PHE A 727 2.69 -23.17 3.99
CA PHE A 727 2.39 -23.79 2.71
C PHE A 727 0.90 -24.18 2.65
N ALA A 728 0.43 -24.61 1.48
CA ALA A 728 -0.92 -25.12 1.34
C ALA A 728 -1.12 -26.32 2.28
N SER A 729 -2.06 -26.26 3.22
CA SER A 729 -2.33 -27.29 4.26
C SER A 729 -1.15 -27.74 5.15
N LEU A 730 0.06 -27.20 4.96
CA LEU A 730 1.28 -27.57 5.68
C LEU A 730 1.90 -26.31 6.30
N ILE A 731 2.32 -26.38 7.55
CA ILE A 731 3.05 -25.31 8.23
C ILE A 731 4.34 -25.90 8.79
N ILE A 732 5.47 -25.32 8.41
CA ILE A 732 6.79 -25.68 8.94
C ILE A 732 7.19 -24.63 9.98
N LEU A 733 7.54 -25.08 11.18
CA LEU A 733 7.82 -24.26 12.36
C LEU A 733 9.21 -24.59 12.92
N SER A 734 9.86 -23.60 13.54
CA SER A 734 11.11 -23.85 14.29
C SER A 734 10.84 -24.66 15.56
N LEU A 735 11.77 -25.56 15.92
CA LEU A 735 11.77 -26.26 17.21
C LEU A 735 11.78 -25.32 18.41
N ASP A 736 12.29 -24.09 18.26
CA ASP A 736 12.32 -23.08 19.34
C ASP A 736 10.93 -22.72 19.89
N LEU A 737 9.88 -23.00 19.11
CA LEU A 737 8.50 -22.72 19.49
C LEU A 737 7.88 -23.81 20.40
N LEU A 738 8.50 -24.99 20.46
CA LEU A 738 8.02 -26.06 21.33
C LEU A 738 8.27 -25.71 22.79
N HIS A 739 7.20 -25.71 23.58
CA HIS A 739 7.30 -25.36 25.00
C HIS A 739 6.40 -26.22 25.88
N SER A 740 6.82 -26.37 27.13
CA SER A 740 6.04 -27.05 28.16
C SER A 740 5.03 -26.09 28.79
N PRO A 741 3.96 -26.59 29.46
CA PRO A 741 2.99 -25.74 30.17
C PRO A 741 3.59 -24.86 31.27
N ARG A 742 4.85 -25.11 31.68
CA ARG A 742 5.54 -24.32 32.70
C ARG A 742 6.15 -23.02 32.15
N VAL A 743 6.34 -22.93 30.84
CA VAL A 743 7.00 -21.78 30.19
C VAL A 743 5.94 -20.88 29.57
N ILE A 744 5.48 -19.89 30.34
CA ILE A 744 4.36 -19.03 29.96
C ILE A 744 4.79 -17.99 28.91
N ASP A 745 6.00 -17.45 29.02
CA ASP A 745 6.49 -16.40 28.12
C ASP A 745 6.54 -16.90 26.66
N GLN A 746 7.07 -18.11 26.46
CA GLN A 746 7.11 -18.76 25.14
C GLN A 746 5.71 -19.07 24.59
N ALA A 747 4.74 -19.35 25.47
CA ALA A 747 3.38 -19.64 25.05
C ALA A 747 2.71 -18.44 24.36
N ILE A 748 3.04 -17.22 24.79
CA ILE A 748 2.51 -15.99 24.18
C ILE A 748 3.11 -15.80 22.78
N GLU A 749 4.43 -15.88 22.67
CA GLU A 749 5.14 -15.74 21.38
C GLU A 749 4.68 -16.81 20.38
N THR A 750 4.65 -18.07 20.80
CA THR A 750 4.24 -19.18 19.95
C THR A 750 2.81 -19.02 19.43
N ARG A 751 1.88 -18.57 20.27
CA ARG A 751 0.50 -18.31 19.85
C ARG A 751 0.39 -17.17 18.83
N LYS A 752 1.18 -16.09 18.97
CA LYS A 752 1.22 -14.99 17.99
C LYS A 752 1.71 -15.48 16.62
N ILE A 753 2.70 -16.37 16.63
CA ILE A 753 3.26 -16.95 15.41
C ILE A 753 2.29 -17.94 14.77
N LEU A 754 1.70 -18.84 15.55
CA LEU A 754 0.71 -19.80 15.07
C LEU A 754 -0.53 -19.09 14.49
N SER A 755 -1.00 -18.01 15.13
CA SER A 755 -2.14 -17.24 14.61
C SER A 755 -1.82 -16.61 13.24
N LEU A 756 -0.60 -16.10 13.07
CA LEU A 756 -0.13 -15.57 11.79
C LEU A 756 0.04 -16.69 10.75
N ALA A 757 0.57 -17.84 11.15
CA ALA A 757 0.79 -19.01 10.29
C ALA A 757 -0.51 -19.50 9.65
N VAL A 758 -1.55 -19.65 10.46
CA VAL A 758 -2.89 -20.07 10.02
C VAL A 758 -3.53 -18.98 9.16
N ALA A 759 -3.38 -17.70 9.52
CA ALA A 759 -3.91 -16.59 8.72
C ALA A 759 -3.29 -16.55 7.30
N HIS A 760 -2.00 -16.86 7.16
CA HIS A 760 -1.35 -16.97 5.85
C HIS A 760 -1.88 -18.12 4.97
N GLN A 761 -2.43 -19.18 5.56
CA GLN A 761 -3.05 -20.23 4.76
C GLN A 761 -4.31 -19.73 4.05
N PHE A 762 -5.08 -18.83 4.68
CA PHE A 762 -6.18 -18.14 4.01
C PHE A 762 -5.66 -17.08 3.02
N PHE A 763 -4.80 -16.18 3.49
CA PHE A 763 -4.24 -15.07 2.72
C PHE A 763 -2.76 -15.30 2.44
N GLY A 764 -2.45 -15.88 1.28
CA GLY A 764 -1.10 -16.27 0.89
C GLY A 764 -1.08 -17.61 0.17
N CYS A 765 -1.84 -18.60 0.64
CA CYS A 765 -1.98 -19.91 -0.01
C CYS A 765 -3.29 -20.05 -0.79
N PHE A 766 -4.43 -19.77 -0.17
CA PHE A 766 -5.73 -19.87 -0.83
C PHE A 766 -6.03 -18.61 -1.68
N LEU A 767 -5.91 -17.43 -1.07
CA LEU A 767 -5.93 -16.15 -1.79
C LEU A 767 -4.50 -15.71 -2.06
N ILE A 768 -4.14 -15.66 -3.33
CA ILE A 768 -2.79 -15.33 -3.80
C ILE A 768 -2.76 -13.95 -4.46
N MET A 769 -1.61 -13.29 -4.37
CA MET A 769 -1.35 -12.03 -5.08
C MET A 769 -1.16 -12.29 -6.58
N GLU A 770 -1.69 -11.44 -7.46
CA GLU A 770 -1.46 -11.57 -8.91
C GLU A 770 -0.02 -11.24 -9.28
N THR A 771 0.51 -10.15 -8.69
CA THR A 771 1.92 -9.75 -8.84
C THR A 771 2.55 -9.49 -7.48
N TRP A 772 3.88 -9.55 -7.41
CA TRP A 772 4.64 -9.24 -6.19
C TRP A 772 4.45 -7.81 -5.68
N CYS A 773 4.05 -6.88 -6.56
CA CYS A 773 3.69 -5.52 -6.16
C CYS A 773 2.49 -5.51 -5.19
N ASP A 774 1.64 -6.52 -5.25
CA ASP A 774 0.43 -6.65 -4.44
C ASP A 774 0.65 -7.53 -3.20
N ALA A 775 1.89 -7.92 -2.90
CA ALA A 775 2.23 -8.76 -1.75
C ALA A 775 1.70 -8.17 -0.43
N TRP A 776 1.76 -6.84 -0.28
CA TRP A 776 1.28 -6.11 0.89
C TRP A 776 -0.19 -6.42 1.22
N LEU A 777 -1.01 -6.77 0.23
CA LEU A 777 -2.40 -7.12 0.44
C LEU A 777 -2.51 -8.45 1.21
N THR A 778 -1.82 -9.50 0.74
CA THR A 778 -1.86 -10.82 1.38
C THR A 778 -1.26 -10.81 2.78
N TYR A 779 -0.06 -10.25 2.94
CA TYR A 779 0.61 -10.14 4.24
C TYR A 779 -0.12 -9.19 5.20
N GLY A 780 -0.66 -8.08 4.69
CA GLY A 780 -1.41 -7.11 5.49
C GLY A 780 -2.74 -7.69 6.00
N LEU A 781 -3.48 -8.41 5.16
CA LEU A 781 -4.71 -9.09 5.56
C LEU A 781 -4.45 -10.23 6.54
N ALA A 782 -3.41 -11.04 6.32
CA ALA A 782 -3.00 -12.09 7.24
C ALA A 782 -2.59 -11.51 8.61
N GLY A 783 -1.78 -10.44 8.61
CA GLY A 783 -1.38 -9.71 9.81
C GLY A 783 -2.58 -9.11 10.56
N TYR A 784 -3.52 -8.49 9.84
CA TYR A 784 -4.74 -7.94 10.43
C TYR A 784 -5.62 -9.02 11.07
N LEU A 785 -5.83 -10.15 10.38
CA LEU A 785 -6.61 -11.27 10.90
C LEU A 785 -5.95 -11.88 12.15
N SER A 786 -4.62 -12.06 12.11
CA SER A 786 -3.83 -12.47 13.28
C SER A 786 -3.97 -11.49 14.44
N GLY A 787 -3.92 -10.18 14.16
CA GLY A 787 -4.10 -9.12 15.15
C GLY A 787 -5.48 -9.16 15.84
N LEU A 788 -6.56 -9.47 15.10
CA LEU A 788 -7.90 -9.65 15.67
C LEU A 788 -7.94 -10.82 16.66
N TYR A 789 -7.31 -11.95 16.32
CA TYR A 789 -7.21 -13.10 17.24
C TYR A 789 -6.42 -12.74 18.49
N GLN A 790 -5.28 -12.08 18.33
CA GLN A 790 -4.45 -11.62 19.44
C GLN A 790 -5.20 -10.65 20.36
N LYS A 791 -6.02 -9.76 19.80
CA LYS A 791 -6.89 -8.85 20.57
C LYS A 791 -7.92 -9.60 21.40
N ARG A 792 -8.48 -10.71 20.90
CA ARG A 792 -9.43 -11.55 21.63
C ARG A 792 -8.76 -12.30 22.77
N VAL A 793 -7.60 -12.92 22.52
CA VAL A 793 -6.93 -13.81 23.48
C VAL A 793 -6.13 -13.06 24.53
N PHE A 794 -5.33 -12.07 24.12
CA PHE A 794 -4.44 -11.32 25.03
C PHE A 794 -5.04 -10.01 25.52
N GLY A 795 -6.19 -9.61 24.96
CA GLY A 795 -6.90 -8.40 25.33
C GLY A 795 -6.45 -7.16 24.55
N ASN A 796 -7.24 -6.09 24.71
CA ASN A 796 -7.12 -4.89 23.88
C ASN A 796 -5.87 -4.05 24.20
N ASN A 797 -5.34 -4.10 25.41
CA ASN A 797 -4.16 -3.32 25.79
C ASN A 797 -2.89 -3.92 25.19
N GLU A 798 -2.73 -5.25 25.25
CA GLU A 798 -1.61 -5.95 24.62
C GLU A 798 -1.65 -5.77 23.10
N TYR A 799 -2.83 -5.88 22.47
CA TYR A 799 -2.99 -5.60 21.04
C TYR A 799 -2.55 -4.18 20.67
N ARG A 800 -2.94 -3.16 21.45
CA ARG A 800 -2.50 -1.78 21.20
C ARG A 800 -1.00 -1.60 21.34
N LYS A 801 -0.38 -2.32 22.29
CA LYS A 801 1.07 -2.32 22.45
C LYS A 801 1.76 -2.96 21.24
N ILE A 802 1.28 -4.11 20.75
CA ILE A 802 1.82 -4.76 19.55
C ILE A 802 1.75 -3.82 18.35
N VAL A 803 0.60 -3.18 18.12
CA VAL A 803 0.43 -2.20 17.03
C VAL A 803 1.37 -1.00 17.19
N LEU A 804 1.60 -0.53 18.41
CA LEU A 804 2.53 0.56 18.70
C LEU A 804 3.98 0.16 18.42
N ASP A 805 4.39 -1.03 18.88
CA ASP A 805 5.73 -1.57 18.70
C ASP A 805 6.03 -1.82 17.21
N GLU A 806 5.07 -2.38 16.46
CA GLU A 806 5.15 -2.53 15.00
C GLU A 806 5.25 -1.18 14.30
N MET A 807 4.44 -0.19 14.70
CA MET A 807 4.50 1.15 14.14
C MET A 807 5.86 1.81 14.41
N HIS A 808 6.40 1.69 15.63
CA HIS A 808 7.72 2.18 15.97
C HIS A 808 8.80 1.54 15.12
N PHE A 809 8.80 0.21 15.03
CA PHE A 809 9.75 -0.52 14.19
C PHE A 809 9.70 -0.06 12.74
N VAL A 810 8.50 0.09 12.17
CA VAL A 810 8.31 0.59 10.79
C VAL A 810 8.85 2.02 10.66
N THR A 811 8.55 2.91 11.61
CA THR A 811 9.05 4.29 11.56
C THR A 811 10.56 4.40 11.75
N GLU A 812 11.15 3.59 12.63
CA GLU A 812 12.60 3.51 12.82
C GLU A 812 13.29 2.98 11.57
N PHE A 813 12.74 1.93 10.97
CA PHE A 813 13.23 1.38 9.72
C PHE A 813 13.18 2.40 8.58
N GLU A 814 12.06 3.12 8.45
CA GLU A 814 11.92 4.22 7.49
C GLU A 814 12.93 5.36 7.73
N ASN A 815 13.28 5.62 8.99
CA ASN A 815 14.26 6.64 9.36
C ASN A 815 15.71 6.19 9.12
N MET A 816 16.01 4.89 9.24
CA MET A 816 17.36 4.34 9.11
C MET A 816 17.79 4.05 7.66
N ARG A 817 16.87 3.61 6.80
CA ARG A 817 17.22 3.12 5.45
C ARG A 817 16.58 3.92 4.32
N TYR A 818 15.28 3.75 4.08
CA TYR A 818 14.55 4.39 2.96
C TYR A 818 13.03 4.46 3.26
N GLY A 819 12.29 5.31 2.54
CA GLY A 819 10.83 5.39 2.66
C GLY A 819 10.11 4.19 2.04
N ILE A 820 9.12 3.64 2.75
CA ILE A 820 8.30 2.52 2.27
C ILE A 820 7.45 3.00 1.08
N VAL A 821 7.51 2.29 -0.05
CA VAL A 821 6.65 2.55 -1.20
C VAL A 821 5.26 2.01 -0.89
N LEU A 822 4.38 2.87 -0.36
CA LEU A 822 2.98 2.55 -0.08
C LEU A 822 2.03 2.83 -1.26
N ASP A 823 2.57 3.12 -2.45
CA ASP A 823 1.78 3.66 -3.56
C ASP A 823 1.96 2.84 -4.86
N PRO A 824 1.00 1.93 -5.18
CA PRO A 824 0.98 1.20 -6.45
C PRO A 824 0.57 2.08 -7.65
N SER A 825 0.13 3.33 -7.44
CA SER A 825 -0.31 4.23 -8.52
C SER A 825 0.82 4.91 -9.28
N LYS A 826 2.05 4.84 -8.77
CA LYS A 826 3.22 5.11 -9.61
C LYS A 826 3.37 3.93 -10.57
N LEU A 827 3.05 4.19 -11.84
CA LEU A 827 3.65 3.50 -12.98
C LEU A 827 5.18 3.76 -12.98
N THR A 828 5.89 3.31 -11.95
CA THR A 828 7.28 2.90 -12.13
C THR A 828 7.17 1.70 -13.05
N SER A 829 7.49 1.94 -14.32
CA SER A 829 7.71 0.92 -15.33
C SER A 829 8.27 -0.34 -14.69
N LYS A 830 7.57 -1.46 -14.84
CA LYS A 830 8.07 -2.84 -14.74
C LYS A 830 9.55 -2.92 -14.35
N LEU A 831 9.80 -2.95 -13.06
CA LEU A 831 11.08 -3.37 -12.50
C LEU A 831 10.72 -4.27 -11.33
N THR A 832 10.28 -5.48 -11.66
CA THR A 832 10.41 -6.57 -10.72
C THR A 832 11.91 -6.88 -10.60
N TYR A 833 12.32 -7.07 -9.34
CA TYR A 833 13.54 -7.73 -8.90
C TYR A 833 14.83 -6.90 -8.77
N PHE A 834 15.04 -6.49 -7.51
CA PHE A 834 16.24 -5.99 -6.85
C PHE A 834 16.93 -4.81 -7.52
N ASP A 835 16.52 -3.64 -7.07
CA ASP A 835 17.43 -2.51 -7.01
C ASP A 835 18.28 -2.69 -5.72
N LEU A 836 19.61 -2.58 -5.83
CA LEU A 836 20.55 -2.77 -4.70
C LEU A 836 20.45 -1.65 -3.66
N SER A 837 19.82 -0.53 -4.02
CA SER A 837 19.38 0.50 -3.10
C SER A 837 18.07 0.13 -2.38
N SER A 838 17.30 -0.84 -2.92
CA SER A 838 16.04 -1.36 -2.36
C SER A 838 16.06 -2.89 -2.21
N SER A 839 16.92 -3.38 -1.29
CA SER A 839 17.00 -4.79 -0.86
C SER A 839 15.82 -5.22 0.03
N HIS A 840 14.59 -5.02 -0.43
CA HIS A 840 13.35 -5.45 0.23
C HIS A 840 12.56 -6.21 -0.84
N VAL A 841 12.71 -7.53 -0.99
CA VAL A 841 11.85 -8.56 -0.35
C VAL A 841 12.65 -9.87 -0.13
N SER A 842 13.81 -9.81 0.52
CA SER A 842 14.57 -11.01 0.94
C SER A 842 14.64 -11.18 2.45
N ASN A 843 13.74 -10.53 3.18
CA ASN A 843 13.39 -10.83 4.56
C ASN A 843 12.08 -10.08 4.88
N VAL A 844 10.98 -10.59 4.34
CA VAL A 844 9.71 -10.57 5.07
C VAL A 844 9.70 -11.80 5.97
N THR A 845 10.78 -11.98 6.74
CA THR A 845 10.74 -12.76 7.96
C THR A 845 10.12 -11.84 9.01
N PHE A 846 8.80 -11.72 8.94
CA PHE A 846 8.02 -11.62 10.16
C PHE A 846 8.39 -12.85 10.98
N VAL A 847 9.27 -12.71 11.98
CA VAL A 847 9.04 -12.98 13.40
C VAL A 847 10.24 -12.53 14.23
#